data_AF-A0A3D1GVX4-F1
#
_entry.id   AF-A0A3D1GVX4-F1
#
_cell.length_a   1.000
_cell.length_b   1.000
_cell.length_c   1.000
_cell.angle_alpha   90.00
_cell.angle_beta   90.00
_cell.angle_gamma   90.00
#
_symmetry.space_group_name_H-M   'P 1'
#
loop_
_entity.id
_entity.type
_entity.pdbx_description
1 polymer ?
#
loop_
_entity_poly.entity_id
_entity_poly.type
_entity_poly.pdbx_seq_one_letter_code
_entity_poly.pdbx_strand_id
1 'polypeptide(L)'
;MVFEKKDNGLTLPAQEVRMLFKLKFILPLVLGLLISSAQAQTFQDGKDAAQRGDFEQAFDIWLSLSRRGDVSAQTSLAFLYKNGQGVARDLDKAVIWFTQAAEKGDSTAQNMLGLFYYSGQGVQQNFTKAAKYYQMAAEQGDRDSQYMLASLYRRGAGLEQDMQAAARWFTAAAEQGDRASQANLAGLYENGYGVIQDYAAAAKWYEEAAKKGDMESQFGLARLYQAGLGVAQDFTIAIQLYQQAADKGHIGAHYQIALMYSKGEGVERDLQQAEAWHKMAADLGDEDAQFDVAQRYKNGDGLPMDFEQAAFWYEKSANGGNVSAMASLASAYDDGIGIPKDDKAASHWYEKAALEGDTESQFIIATRYEAGTGFPRNPGKAIQFYTLAAEKSHSEASYRLARLYDQGIGTDENPAEAAKWYLRAASSGHGPAQAMMGRMYMLGRGVDKDIIQAREFLAIAAEKGDDVSQYLLAEFYDTGEGLLEDDTLAAKFYKLSADQGYAPAQYRLGQIYQAGRGLKQDDELALSYFRLAAEQGLAAAQLKMAQIYEAGTGVKVNLETAAGWYTKAAEQGAMHAQIWLGFAHKSGTGVAKDSRLSADWFLSAANQGDAVAQFETGTAYEAGAGLNADIAEAMFWYEQAAQQNHVESQYRIGMGYLQGRGVESNDVASFNWLKLAADQDHKQAARHLGDLLRTGKGSEINIADAVFYYRKAADANIMEAQYQLAMILGGPGASEADISDAIVLYDKAAQQGDSRSQLILGIYFDEGSVVPADKTKAAVYLEMAAEQNIADAQFRLAQLYDGGVIESKTASDAASYYEAAAGNGHVGAHYYLARLYDDGRGVDQNFAEAARYYKLPADQLYADAAWRLGVMAREGLGIAVNTEVMEQMFLAAAGQGDVRAQLALGKAYRKGDMLAQNYEQAITFLNLAINQQDREAEFTLGQMRLNGEGSPADPEAAVRHFRTAADNDHMLAQYTLAELLHMGKVVKQDMTEAAYYYEQAAKQGYMMAQYRTALLYDTGKGGLKGYAQAAKFYEQAAKQGHVASQHNLAILLENGLGLKADMKQAAYWYGQAAEKGDMNAQHALGMMYDAGRGVDQSFTKAAELYLAAAEQGHIDSQVNLGVVYVKGKDAIQDYIKAHMWFNIAAAQGNRTARDYRDRIAKRMMPKDISTAQRLARSCLSRNYIGCNAL
;
A
#
# COMPACT_ATOMS: atom_id res chain seq x y z
N MET A 1 -9.70 23.51 -40.60
CA MET A 1 -8.31 23.92 -40.94
C MET A 1 -7.60 22.67 -41.44
N VAL A 2 -6.73 22.68 -42.46
CA VAL A 2 -5.88 23.76 -42.99
C VAL A 2 -6.19 24.08 -44.48
N PHE A 3 -5.61 25.16 -45.02
CA PHE A 3 -5.82 25.77 -46.34
C PHE A 3 -4.49 25.74 -47.15
N GLU A 4 -4.33 25.99 -48.46
CA GLU A 4 -5.20 26.52 -49.56
C GLU A 4 -4.47 26.38 -50.94
N LYS A 5 -5.11 26.81 -52.05
CA LYS A 5 -4.48 27.38 -53.30
C LYS A 5 -3.67 26.38 -54.21
N LYS A 6 -3.47 26.60 -55.54
CA LYS A 6 -3.93 27.64 -56.51
C LYS A 6 -3.80 27.24 -58.01
N ASP A 7 -4.43 28.08 -58.86
CA ASP A 7 -4.07 28.50 -60.25
C ASP A 7 -3.96 27.49 -61.44
N ASN A 8 -4.98 27.57 -62.31
CA ASN A 8 -4.96 27.90 -63.76
C ASN A 8 -3.75 27.55 -64.68
N GLY A 9 -4.04 26.91 -65.83
CA GLY A 9 -3.18 26.98 -67.04
C GLY A 9 -3.70 26.16 -68.24
N LEU A 10 -3.85 26.77 -69.43
CA LEU A 10 -4.14 26.06 -70.69
C LEU A 10 -2.83 25.74 -71.44
N THR A 11 -2.76 24.62 -72.17
CA THR A 11 -2.59 24.60 -73.66
C THR A 11 -2.56 23.19 -74.30
N LEU A 12 -2.89 23.16 -75.59
CA LEU A 12 -2.78 22.05 -76.58
C LEU A 12 -1.32 21.97 -77.15
N PRO A 13 -0.84 20.98 -77.98
CA PRO A 13 -1.62 20.32 -79.05
C PRO A 13 -1.25 18.89 -79.60
N ALA A 14 -2.21 18.37 -80.36
CA ALA A 14 -2.22 17.43 -81.51
C ALA A 14 -0.95 16.78 -82.15
N GLN A 15 -1.09 15.48 -82.47
CA GLN A 15 -0.92 14.80 -83.78
C GLN A 15 -1.46 13.34 -83.64
N GLU A 16 -1.82 12.53 -84.65
CA GLU A 16 -1.65 12.49 -86.12
C GLU A 16 -3.04 12.33 -86.82
N VAL A 17 -3.37 12.62 -88.08
CA VAL A 17 -2.69 12.97 -89.35
C VAL A 17 -2.31 11.79 -90.29
N ARG A 18 -2.99 11.69 -91.46
CA ARG A 18 -2.68 10.86 -92.68
C ARG A 18 -2.86 9.32 -92.48
N MET A 19 -2.87 8.41 -93.48
CA MET A 19 -2.81 8.35 -94.97
C MET A 19 -3.43 6.97 -95.42
N LEU A 20 -3.58 6.47 -96.67
CA LEU A 20 -3.27 6.79 -98.09
C LEU A 20 -4.56 6.59 -98.96
N PHE A 21 -4.81 7.04 -100.20
CA PHE A 21 -4.06 7.22 -101.49
C PHE A 21 -4.06 6.01 -102.46
N LYS A 22 -4.60 6.22 -103.70
CA LYS A 22 -4.27 5.64 -105.04
C LYS A 22 -5.44 4.99 -105.82
N LEU A 23 -5.42 4.85 -107.16
CA LEU A 23 -5.11 5.76 -108.31
C LEU A 23 -5.24 4.97 -109.65
N LYS A 24 -5.82 5.56 -110.72
CA LYS A 24 -5.82 5.09 -112.15
C LYS A 24 -6.67 3.81 -112.44
N PHE A 25 -7.07 3.44 -113.67
CA PHE A 25 -6.85 3.94 -115.07
C PHE A 25 -8.20 4.15 -115.80
N ILE A 26 -8.45 5.24 -116.56
CA ILE A 26 -8.24 5.49 -118.01
C ILE A 26 -8.99 4.55 -119.00
N LEU A 27 -10.02 5.08 -119.71
CA LEU A 27 -9.98 5.35 -121.17
C LEU A 27 -11.15 6.27 -121.65
N PRO A 28 -11.01 7.08 -122.74
CA PRO A 28 -12.05 8.05 -123.16
C PRO A 28 -12.52 7.94 -124.64
N LEU A 29 -13.65 8.61 -124.98
CA LEU A 29 -13.82 9.27 -126.30
C LEU A 29 -14.94 10.34 -126.28
N VAL A 30 -14.63 11.59 -126.69
CA VAL A 30 -15.43 12.58 -127.47
C VAL A 30 -16.87 13.00 -127.03
N LEU A 31 -17.37 14.24 -127.21
CA LEU A 31 -16.81 15.61 -127.24
C LEU A 31 -18.00 16.63 -127.35
N GLY A 32 -17.87 17.83 -126.76
CA GLY A 32 -18.30 19.14 -127.32
C GLY A 32 -19.77 19.47 -127.68
N LEU A 33 -20.26 20.59 -127.09
CA LEU A 33 -21.26 21.56 -127.62
C LEU A 33 -22.73 21.06 -127.77
N LEU A 34 -23.79 21.70 -127.25
CA LEU A 34 -24.02 23.06 -126.71
C LEU A 34 -25.21 23.09 -125.70
N ILE A 35 -25.62 24.27 -125.20
CA ILE A 35 -26.49 24.45 -124.01
C ILE A 35 -27.83 25.13 -124.33
N SER A 36 -28.93 24.71 -123.69
CA SER A 36 -30.09 25.59 -123.39
C SER A 36 -30.94 25.15 -122.18
N SER A 37 -31.37 26.15 -121.39
CA SER A 37 -32.49 26.23 -120.41
C SER A 37 -33.03 24.97 -119.71
N ALA A 38 -33.03 24.99 -118.37
CA ALA A 38 -33.93 24.21 -117.51
C ALA A 38 -34.63 25.14 -116.48
N GLN A 39 -35.94 24.96 -116.27
CA GLN A 39 -36.72 25.71 -115.29
C GLN A 39 -36.45 25.21 -113.86
N ALA A 40 -36.57 26.09 -112.85
CA ALA A 40 -36.48 25.70 -111.44
C ALA A 40 -37.86 25.32 -110.88
N GLN A 41 -37.97 24.10 -110.32
CA GLN A 41 -39.15 23.62 -109.58
C GLN A 41 -39.36 24.41 -108.27
N THR A 42 -40.60 24.45 -107.80
CA THR A 42 -41.07 25.19 -106.61
C THR A 42 -41.71 24.26 -105.57
N PHE A 43 -41.90 24.75 -104.35
CA PHE A 43 -42.53 23.98 -103.27
C PHE A 43 -43.99 23.60 -103.57
N GLN A 44 -44.72 24.44 -104.33
CA GLN A 44 -46.10 24.18 -104.70
C GLN A 44 -46.22 22.99 -105.67
N ASP A 45 -45.27 22.82 -106.60
CA ASP A 45 -45.27 21.67 -107.52
C ASP A 45 -45.25 20.33 -106.76
N GLY A 46 -44.52 20.26 -105.64
CA GLY A 46 -44.50 19.09 -104.75
C GLY A 46 -45.78 18.92 -103.93
N LYS A 47 -46.45 20.02 -103.52
CA LYS A 47 -47.78 19.97 -102.90
C LYS A 47 -48.83 19.44 -103.87
N ASP A 48 -48.82 19.90 -105.12
CA ASP A 48 -49.77 19.48 -106.15
C ASP A 48 -49.54 18.01 -106.53
N ALA A 49 -48.28 17.55 -106.55
CA ALA A 49 -47.94 16.12 -106.69
C ALA A 49 -48.51 15.28 -105.52
N ALA A 50 -48.25 15.69 -104.27
CA ALA A 50 -48.73 14.99 -103.08
C ALA A 50 -50.28 14.98 -102.98
N GLN A 51 -50.96 16.05 -103.38
CA GLN A 51 -52.43 16.11 -103.43
C GLN A 51 -53.03 15.19 -104.51
N ARG A 52 -52.30 14.91 -105.59
CA ARG A 52 -52.66 13.89 -106.59
C ARG A 52 -52.28 12.46 -106.17
N GLY A 53 -51.63 12.29 -105.01
CA GLY A 53 -51.12 11.00 -104.52
C GLY A 53 -49.79 10.56 -105.14
N ASP A 54 -49.17 11.40 -105.99
CA ASP A 54 -47.84 11.14 -106.57
C ASP A 54 -46.75 11.53 -105.56
N PHE A 55 -46.60 10.68 -104.55
CA PHE A 55 -45.67 10.92 -103.45
C PHE A 55 -44.20 10.72 -103.86
N GLU A 56 -43.90 9.97 -104.93
CA GLU A 56 -42.53 9.84 -105.46
C GLU A 56 -42.09 11.15 -106.14
N GLN A 57 -42.95 11.75 -106.98
CA GLN A 57 -42.70 13.08 -107.54
C GLN A 57 -42.64 14.16 -106.46
N ALA A 58 -43.52 14.11 -105.45
CA ALA A 58 -43.46 15.03 -104.31
C ALA A 58 -42.16 14.86 -103.50
N PHE A 59 -41.71 13.62 -103.29
CA PHE A 59 -40.46 13.30 -102.61
C PHE A 59 -39.24 13.88 -103.34
N ASP A 60 -39.12 13.67 -104.65
CA ASP A 60 -37.98 14.19 -105.43
C ASP A 60 -37.96 15.73 -105.47
N ILE A 61 -39.12 16.36 -105.66
CA ILE A 61 -39.25 17.83 -105.63
C ILE A 61 -38.87 18.37 -104.25
N TRP A 62 -39.44 17.82 -103.17
CA TRP A 62 -39.15 18.28 -101.81
C TRP A 62 -37.74 17.92 -101.34
N LEU A 63 -37.12 16.83 -101.79
CA LEU A 63 -35.72 16.50 -101.53
C LEU A 63 -34.78 17.48 -102.25
N SER A 64 -35.08 17.83 -103.50
CA SER A 64 -34.37 18.84 -104.29
C SER A 64 -34.42 20.23 -103.63
N LEU A 65 -35.57 20.63 -103.09
CA LEU A 65 -35.78 21.90 -102.39
C LEU A 65 -35.22 21.90 -100.97
N SER A 66 -35.34 20.78 -100.24
CA SER A 66 -34.79 20.60 -98.89
C SER A 66 -33.26 20.72 -98.87
N ARG A 67 -32.60 20.23 -99.92
CA ARG A 67 -31.16 20.40 -100.15
C ARG A 67 -30.74 21.84 -100.47
N ARG A 68 -31.68 22.68 -100.94
CA ARG A 68 -31.49 24.13 -101.13
C ARG A 68 -31.89 24.94 -99.89
N GLY A 69 -32.41 24.27 -98.86
CA GLY A 69 -32.73 24.86 -97.56
C GLY A 69 -34.19 25.32 -97.38
N ASP A 70 -35.09 25.03 -98.32
CA ASP A 70 -36.52 25.35 -98.20
C ASP A 70 -37.15 24.66 -96.97
N VAL A 71 -37.70 25.46 -96.05
CA VAL A 71 -38.21 24.99 -94.75
C VAL A 71 -39.47 24.14 -94.93
N SER A 72 -40.39 24.59 -95.78
CA SER A 72 -41.68 23.91 -95.99
C SER A 72 -41.47 22.56 -96.69
N ALA A 73 -40.50 22.50 -97.60
CA ALA A 73 -40.05 21.25 -98.21
C ALA A 73 -39.42 20.31 -97.17
N GLN A 74 -38.60 20.82 -96.24
CA GLN A 74 -37.98 20.00 -95.18
C GLN A 74 -39.03 19.38 -94.25
N THR A 75 -40.00 20.15 -93.77
CA THR A 75 -41.12 19.61 -92.97
C THR A 75 -41.95 18.59 -93.75
N SER A 76 -42.29 18.89 -95.02
CA SER A 76 -43.11 18.00 -95.84
C SER A 76 -42.40 16.68 -96.17
N LEU A 77 -41.10 16.74 -96.48
CA LEU A 77 -40.22 15.59 -96.68
C LEU A 77 -40.08 14.75 -95.39
N ALA A 78 -39.99 15.40 -94.23
CA ALA A 78 -39.96 14.71 -92.94
C ALA A 78 -41.26 13.92 -92.67
N PHE A 79 -42.43 14.45 -93.06
CA PHE A 79 -43.69 13.71 -93.01
C PHE A 79 -43.72 12.51 -93.99
N LEU A 80 -43.19 12.65 -95.21
CA LEU A 80 -43.07 11.52 -96.15
C LEU A 80 -42.23 10.38 -95.54
N TYR A 81 -41.09 10.69 -94.93
CA TYR A 81 -40.26 9.72 -94.20
C TYR A 81 -40.95 9.15 -92.94
N LYS A 82 -41.65 9.97 -92.15
CA LYS A 82 -42.39 9.54 -90.96
C LYS A 82 -43.48 8.51 -91.29
N ASN A 83 -44.17 8.72 -92.41
CA ASN A 83 -45.34 7.96 -92.81
C ASN A 83 -45.02 6.80 -93.77
N GLY A 84 -43.91 6.88 -94.52
CA GLY A 84 -43.57 5.92 -95.58
C GLY A 84 -44.30 6.18 -96.90
N GLN A 85 -44.46 7.45 -97.28
CA GLN A 85 -45.21 7.88 -98.47
C GLN A 85 -44.23 8.35 -99.55
N GLY A 86 -44.18 7.67 -100.71
CA GLY A 86 -43.21 7.97 -101.78
C GLY A 86 -41.75 7.62 -101.46
N VAL A 87 -41.50 7.10 -100.25
CA VAL A 87 -40.20 6.65 -99.77
C VAL A 87 -40.42 5.62 -98.67
N ALA A 88 -39.46 4.72 -98.43
CA ALA A 88 -39.50 3.80 -97.29
C ALA A 88 -39.58 4.58 -95.96
N ARG A 89 -40.42 4.09 -95.03
CA ARG A 89 -40.60 4.70 -93.71
C ARG A 89 -39.31 4.68 -92.91
N ASP A 90 -38.88 5.84 -92.45
CA ASP A 90 -37.57 6.05 -91.83
C ASP A 90 -37.66 7.17 -90.79
N LEU A 91 -37.75 6.80 -89.51
CA LEU A 91 -37.95 7.78 -88.43
C LEU A 91 -36.68 8.60 -88.17
N ASP A 92 -35.49 8.05 -88.38
CA ASP A 92 -34.22 8.74 -88.16
C ASP A 92 -34.04 9.85 -89.22
N LYS A 93 -34.34 9.56 -90.48
CA LYS A 93 -34.40 10.58 -91.54
C LYS A 93 -35.52 11.60 -91.31
N ALA A 94 -36.68 11.17 -90.82
CA ALA A 94 -37.74 12.10 -90.43
C ALA A 94 -37.27 13.09 -89.35
N VAL A 95 -36.61 12.60 -88.29
CA VAL A 95 -36.01 13.43 -87.23
C VAL A 95 -34.97 14.39 -87.79
N ILE A 96 -34.08 13.94 -88.69
CA ILE A 96 -33.06 14.80 -89.31
C ILE A 96 -33.70 15.96 -90.10
N TRP A 97 -34.75 15.69 -90.88
CA TRP A 97 -35.42 16.72 -91.66
C TRP A 97 -36.32 17.64 -90.82
N PHE A 98 -37.04 17.10 -89.83
CA PHE A 98 -37.75 17.92 -88.85
C PHE A 98 -36.78 18.81 -88.04
N THR A 99 -35.59 18.31 -87.68
CA THR A 99 -34.58 19.12 -86.97
C THR A 99 -34.15 20.33 -87.80
N GLN A 100 -33.82 20.13 -89.08
CA GLN A 100 -33.42 21.24 -89.96
C GLN A 100 -34.54 22.27 -90.21
N ALA A 101 -35.81 21.85 -90.22
CA ALA A 101 -36.94 22.77 -90.35
C ALA A 101 -37.24 23.52 -89.04
N ALA A 102 -37.20 22.80 -87.90
CA ALA A 102 -37.44 23.34 -86.57
C ALA A 102 -36.37 24.37 -86.15
N GLU A 103 -35.10 24.14 -86.50
CA GLU A 103 -33.99 25.08 -86.31
C GLU A 103 -34.15 26.38 -87.12
N LYS A 104 -34.98 26.36 -88.18
CA LYS A 104 -35.34 27.54 -88.99
C LYS A 104 -36.69 28.16 -88.61
N GLY A 105 -37.32 27.68 -87.54
CA GLY A 105 -38.53 28.27 -86.97
C GLY A 105 -39.84 27.52 -87.25
N ASP A 106 -39.86 26.45 -88.04
CA ASP A 106 -41.13 25.79 -88.41
C ASP A 106 -41.85 25.17 -87.20
N SER A 107 -42.98 25.75 -86.80
CA SER A 107 -43.75 25.34 -85.63
C SER A 107 -44.30 23.91 -85.74
N THR A 108 -44.62 23.46 -86.96
CA THR A 108 -45.11 22.09 -87.20
C THR A 108 -43.98 21.06 -86.98
N ALA A 109 -42.78 21.33 -87.49
CA ALA A 109 -41.60 20.49 -87.23
C ALA A 109 -41.19 20.52 -85.75
N GLN A 110 -41.31 21.67 -85.08
CA GLN A 110 -41.06 21.81 -83.64
C GLN A 110 -42.05 20.98 -82.82
N ASN A 111 -43.37 21.08 -83.08
CA ASN A 111 -44.39 20.21 -82.48
C ASN A 111 -44.05 18.72 -82.68
N MET A 112 -43.71 18.32 -83.91
CA MET A 112 -43.34 16.93 -84.23
C MET A 112 -42.07 16.47 -83.48
N LEU A 113 -41.03 17.30 -83.33
CA LEU A 113 -39.86 16.96 -82.50
C LEU A 113 -40.23 16.89 -81.01
N GLY A 114 -41.11 17.77 -80.55
CA GLY A 114 -41.71 17.70 -79.21
C GLY A 114 -42.33 16.33 -78.97
N LEU A 115 -43.15 15.85 -79.90
CA LEU A 115 -43.79 14.54 -79.84
C LEU A 115 -42.80 13.37 -79.92
N PHE A 116 -41.78 13.43 -80.79
CA PHE A 116 -40.77 12.38 -80.91
C PHE A 116 -39.95 12.27 -79.61
N TYR A 117 -39.49 13.39 -79.04
CA TYR A 117 -38.78 13.40 -77.75
C TYR A 117 -39.68 13.09 -76.54
N TYR A 118 -40.98 13.39 -76.60
CA TYR A 118 -41.95 13.02 -75.56
C TYR A 118 -42.25 11.50 -75.55
N SER A 119 -42.36 10.90 -76.73
CA SER A 119 -42.76 9.49 -76.90
C SER A 119 -41.59 8.51 -77.01
N GLY A 120 -40.37 8.97 -77.27
CA GLY A 120 -39.22 8.10 -77.54
C GLY A 120 -39.26 7.41 -78.92
N GLN A 121 -40.03 7.92 -79.87
CA GLN A 121 -40.09 7.40 -81.24
C GLN A 121 -38.99 8.07 -82.08
N GLY A 122 -38.11 7.28 -82.72
CA GLY A 122 -37.00 7.78 -83.57
C GLY A 122 -35.89 8.54 -82.82
N VAL A 123 -36.03 8.76 -81.51
CA VAL A 123 -35.05 9.37 -80.61
C VAL A 123 -35.17 8.76 -79.22
N GLN A 124 -34.12 8.83 -78.40
CA GLN A 124 -34.25 8.55 -76.96
C GLN A 124 -35.21 9.57 -76.32
N GLN A 125 -36.16 9.09 -75.52
CA GLN A 125 -37.12 9.93 -74.80
C GLN A 125 -36.39 10.96 -73.93
N ASN A 126 -36.82 12.23 -74.01
CA ASN A 126 -36.21 13.33 -73.28
C ASN A 126 -37.23 14.47 -73.09
N PHE A 127 -37.84 14.53 -71.91
CA PHE A 127 -38.90 15.52 -71.63
C PHE A 127 -38.42 16.98 -71.69
N THR A 128 -37.17 17.27 -71.33
CA THR A 128 -36.63 18.65 -71.41
C THR A 128 -36.42 19.10 -72.86
N LYS A 129 -35.99 18.21 -73.77
CA LYS A 129 -36.00 18.50 -75.21
C LYS A 129 -37.42 18.61 -75.76
N ALA A 130 -38.32 17.73 -75.33
CA ALA A 130 -39.73 17.81 -75.73
C ALA A 130 -40.34 19.15 -75.35
N ALA A 131 -40.18 19.56 -74.08
CA ALA A 131 -40.57 20.86 -73.56
C ALA A 131 -39.99 22.03 -74.36
N LYS A 132 -38.68 22.01 -74.66
CA LYS A 132 -38.06 23.06 -75.48
C LYS A 132 -38.73 23.19 -76.86
N TYR A 133 -38.93 22.09 -77.57
CA TYR A 133 -39.52 22.14 -78.91
C TYR A 133 -41.02 22.48 -78.87
N TYR A 134 -41.78 21.97 -77.89
CA TYR A 134 -43.16 22.41 -77.66
C TYR A 134 -43.26 23.89 -77.30
N GLN A 135 -42.33 24.44 -76.51
CA GLN A 135 -42.29 25.87 -76.19
C GLN A 135 -42.09 26.71 -77.46
N MET A 136 -41.12 26.37 -78.30
CA MET A 136 -40.86 27.09 -79.56
C MET A 136 -42.08 27.08 -80.52
N ALA A 137 -42.90 26.04 -80.49
CA ALA A 137 -44.15 25.95 -81.26
C ALA A 137 -45.35 26.64 -80.58
N ALA A 138 -45.46 26.51 -79.26
CA ALA A 138 -46.53 27.10 -78.44
C ALA A 138 -46.48 28.63 -78.43
N GLU A 139 -45.28 29.21 -78.38
CA GLU A 139 -45.00 30.65 -78.54
C GLU A 139 -45.39 31.17 -79.94
N GLN A 140 -45.49 30.28 -80.94
CA GLN A 140 -45.99 30.60 -82.28
C GLN A 140 -47.49 30.32 -82.46
N GLY A 141 -48.20 29.92 -81.40
CA GLY A 141 -49.65 29.69 -81.43
C GLY A 141 -50.09 28.23 -81.69
N ASP A 142 -49.17 27.27 -81.83
CA ASP A 142 -49.52 25.87 -82.10
C ASP A 142 -50.29 25.25 -80.93
N ARG A 143 -51.61 25.13 -81.08
CA ARG A 143 -52.57 24.64 -80.07
C ARG A 143 -52.16 23.32 -79.41
N ASP A 144 -51.67 22.37 -80.19
CA ASP A 144 -51.33 21.03 -79.70
C ASP A 144 -50.06 21.08 -78.85
N SER A 145 -49.08 21.91 -79.24
CA SER A 145 -47.90 22.21 -78.42
C SER A 145 -48.24 23.02 -77.18
N GLN A 146 -49.22 23.93 -77.22
CA GLN A 146 -49.70 24.65 -76.04
C GLN A 146 -50.32 23.69 -75.01
N TYR A 147 -51.21 22.78 -75.43
CA TYR A 147 -51.74 21.71 -74.58
C TYR A 147 -50.62 20.82 -74.02
N MET A 148 -49.68 20.36 -74.86
CA MET A 148 -48.59 19.48 -74.42
C MET A 148 -47.65 20.18 -73.45
N LEU A 149 -47.29 21.44 -73.70
CA LEU A 149 -46.45 22.25 -72.81
C LEU A 149 -47.13 22.51 -71.46
N ALA A 150 -48.42 22.86 -71.46
CA ALA A 150 -49.22 22.99 -70.25
C ALA A 150 -49.24 21.69 -69.43
N SER A 151 -49.39 20.55 -70.13
CA SER A 151 -49.36 19.21 -69.56
C SER A 151 -47.98 18.82 -69.00
N LEU A 152 -46.88 19.36 -69.53
CA LEU A 152 -45.52 19.18 -68.98
C LEU A 152 -45.31 20.04 -67.73
N TYR A 153 -45.67 21.33 -67.78
CA TYR A 153 -45.61 22.25 -66.64
C TYR A 153 -46.44 21.75 -65.44
N ARG A 154 -47.67 21.26 -65.68
CA ARG A 154 -48.53 20.70 -64.61
C ARG A 154 -47.89 19.51 -63.89
N ARG A 155 -47.03 18.75 -64.58
CA ARG A 155 -46.42 17.51 -64.10
C ARG A 155 -44.96 17.63 -63.64
N GLY A 156 -44.31 18.79 -63.82
CA GLY A 156 -42.85 18.91 -63.65
C GLY A 156 -42.06 18.00 -64.60
N ALA A 157 -42.63 17.68 -65.78
CA ALA A 157 -42.08 16.67 -66.67
C ALA A 157 -41.02 17.28 -67.59
N GLY A 158 -39.75 17.24 -67.16
CA GLY A 158 -38.62 17.83 -67.90
C GLY A 158 -38.52 19.36 -67.81
N LEU A 159 -39.42 19.96 -67.03
CA LEU A 159 -39.48 21.36 -66.61
C LEU A 159 -39.70 21.37 -65.08
N GLU A 160 -39.49 22.50 -64.43
CA GLU A 160 -39.99 22.70 -63.07
C GLU A 160 -41.55 22.74 -63.08
N GLN A 161 -42.18 22.32 -61.98
CA GLN A 161 -43.65 22.29 -61.91
C GLN A 161 -44.20 23.71 -61.68
N ASP A 162 -44.92 24.24 -62.66
CA ASP A 162 -45.53 25.58 -62.59
C ASP A 162 -47.00 25.52 -63.02
N MET A 163 -47.90 25.61 -62.03
CA MET A 163 -49.34 25.63 -62.27
C MET A 163 -49.82 26.92 -62.94
N GLN A 164 -49.12 28.05 -62.77
CA GLN A 164 -49.47 29.30 -63.46
C GLN A 164 -49.10 29.24 -64.94
N ALA A 165 -47.92 28.71 -65.28
CA ALA A 165 -47.55 28.44 -66.66
C ALA A 165 -48.48 27.40 -67.30
N ALA A 166 -48.83 26.33 -66.57
CA ALA A 166 -49.81 25.35 -67.03
C ALA A 166 -51.17 26.01 -67.32
N ALA A 167 -51.70 26.82 -66.39
CA ALA A 167 -52.96 27.53 -66.59
C ALA A 167 -52.92 28.46 -67.81
N ARG A 168 -51.87 29.27 -67.97
CA ARG A 168 -51.72 30.19 -69.13
C ARG A 168 -51.73 29.44 -70.46
N TRP A 169 -51.00 28.32 -70.56
CA TRP A 169 -50.93 27.54 -71.79
C TRP A 169 -52.19 26.70 -72.05
N PHE A 170 -52.86 26.19 -71.01
CA PHE A 170 -54.20 25.60 -71.18
C PHE A 170 -55.22 26.65 -71.63
N THR A 171 -55.21 27.89 -71.12
CA THR A 171 -56.09 28.97 -71.62
C THR A 171 -55.87 29.21 -73.12
N ALA A 172 -54.61 29.36 -73.56
CA ALA A 172 -54.30 29.61 -74.97
C ALA A 172 -54.81 28.50 -75.92
N ALA A 173 -54.80 27.23 -75.47
CA ALA A 173 -55.35 26.11 -76.23
C ALA A 173 -56.89 25.95 -76.08
N ALA A 174 -57.44 26.27 -74.90
CA ALA A 174 -58.87 26.20 -74.59
C ALA A 174 -59.70 27.27 -75.32
N GLU A 175 -59.13 28.47 -75.50
CA GLU A 175 -59.68 29.56 -76.34
C GLU A 175 -59.66 29.20 -77.83
N GLN A 176 -58.65 28.45 -78.28
CA GLN A 176 -58.64 27.79 -79.60
C GLN A 176 -59.55 26.55 -79.68
N GLY A 177 -60.35 26.29 -78.64
CA GLY A 177 -61.38 25.27 -78.61
C GLY A 177 -60.89 23.84 -78.37
N ASP A 178 -59.65 23.62 -77.93
CA ASP A 178 -59.20 22.29 -77.53
C ASP A 178 -60.01 21.75 -76.33
N ARG A 179 -60.68 20.62 -76.55
CA ARG A 179 -61.52 19.93 -75.57
C ARG A 179 -60.74 19.53 -74.32
N ALA A 180 -59.51 19.04 -74.49
CA ALA A 180 -58.70 18.59 -73.36
C ALA A 180 -58.25 19.77 -72.49
N SER A 181 -57.80 20.87 -73.11
CA SER A 181 -57.42 22.09 -72.42
C SER A 181 -58.60 22.75 -71.71
N GLN A 182 -59.80 22.76 -72.31
CA GLN A 182 -61.01 23.25 -71.65
C GLN A 182 -61.33 22.47 -70.36
N ALA A 183 -61.32 21.14 -70.41
CA ALA A 183 -61.53 20.29 -69.23
C ALA A 183 -60.45 20.47 -68.15
N ASN A 184 -59.17 20.55 -68.55
CA ASN A 184 -58.07 20.75 -67.61
C ASN A 184 -58.11 22.15 -66.97
N LEU A 185 -58.40 23.19 -67.75
CA LEU A 185 -58.53 24.57 -67.27
C LEU A 185 -59.70 24.74 -66.29
N ALA A 186 -60.83 24.07 -66.55
CA ALA A 186 -61.96 24.03 -65.63
C ALA A 186 -61.56 23.46 -64.26
N GLY A 187 -60.84 22.33 -64.25
CA GLY A 187 -60.28 21.75 -63.03
C GLY A 187 -59.26 22.64 -62.30
N LEU A 188 -58.46 23.43 -63.03
CA LEU A 188 -57.56 24.41 -62.41
C LEU A 188 -58.34 25.56 -61.73
N TYR A 189 -59.39 26.08 -62.38
CA TYR A 189 -60.28 27.10 -61.80
C TYR A 189 -61.08 26.58 -60.61
N GLU A 190 -61.53 25.32 -60.66
CA GLU A 190 -62.25 24.69 -59.56
C GLU A 190 -61.39 24.53 -58.30
N ASN A 191 -60.10 24.19 -58.47
CA ASN A 191 -59.21 23.89 -57.34
C ASN A 191 -58.26 25.06 -56.97
N GLY A 192 -58.30 26.19 -57.69
CA GLY A 192 -57.38 27.31 -57.48
C GLY A 192 -55.92 27.01 -57.83
N TYR A 193 -55.67 26.05 -58.73
CA TYR A 193 -54.33 25.60 -59.07
C TYR A 193 -53.71 26.49 -60.16
N GLY A 194 -52.85 27.42 -59.75
CA GLY A 194 -52.20 28.37 -60.67
C GLY A 194 -53.09 29.54 -61.13
N VAL A 195 -54.34 29.57 -60.66
CA VAL A 195 -55.34 30.62 -60.88
C VAL A 195 -56.05 30.91 -59.55
N ILE A 196 -56.73 32.04 -59.43
CA ILE A 196 -57.68 32.25 -58.33
C ILE A 196 -58.84 31.28 -58.52
N GLN A 197 -59.28 30.63 -57.44
CA GLN A 197 -60.42 29.71 -57.48
C GLN A 197 -61.69 30.44 -57.92
N ASP A 198 -62.34 29.94 -58.97
CA ASP A 198 -63.55 30.51 -59.56
C ASP A 198 -64.42 29.39 -60.12
N TYR A 199 -65.43 28.99 -59.34
CA TYR A 199 -66.38 27.95 -59.74
C TYR A 199 -67.26 28.34 -60.94
N ALA A 200 -67.47 29.64 -61.22
CA ALA A 200 -68.25 30.08 -62.37
C ALA A 200 -67.41 30.00 -63.66
N ALA A 201 -66.12 30.34 -63.59
CA ALA A 201 -65.17 30.06 -64.66
C ALA A 201 -65.00 28.55 -64.89
N ALA A 202 -64.92 27.75 -63.82
CA ALA A 202 -64.87 26.29 -63.90
C ALA A 202 -66.11 25.70 -64.58
N ALA A 203 -67.32 26.07 -64.12
CA ALA A 203 -68.58 25.62 -64.72
C ALA A 203 -68.66 25.95 -66.21
N LYS A 204 -68.31 27.18 -66.61
CA LYS A 204 -68.28 27.59 -68.03
C LYS A 204 -67.33 26.73 -68.87
N TRP A 205 -66.11 26.46 -68.39
CA TRP A 205 -65.14 25.67 -69.16
C TRP A 205 -65.48 24.17 -69.18
N TYR A 206 -66.05 23.63 -68.09
CA TYR A 206 -66.63 22.28 -68.09
C TYR A 206 -67.81 22.20 -69.06
N GLU A 207 -68.70 23.19 -69.13
CA GLU A 207 -69.83 23.21 -70.06
C GLU A 207 -69.37 23.14 -71.53
N GLU A 208 -68.33 23.88 -71.90
CA GLU A 208 -67.77 23.86 -73.26
C GLU A 208 -67.10 22.53 -73.62
N ALA A 209 -66.46 21.85 -72.67
CA ALA A 209 -65.89 20.52 -72.87
C ALA A 209 -66.97 19.42 -72.85
N ALA A 210 -67.99 19.53 -72.00
CA ALA A 210 -69.14 18.64 -71.90
C ALA A 210 -70.00 18.65 -73.17
N LYS A 211 -70.23 19.82 -73.78
CA LYS A 211 -70.85 19.96 -75.12
C LYS A 211 -70.09 19.20 -76.21
N LYS A 212 -68.77 19.06 -76.07
CA LYS A 212 -67.89 18.27 -76.94
C LYS A 212 -67.76 16.80 -76.50
N GLY A 213 -68.63 16.36 -75.59
CA GLY A 213 -68.75 14.99 -75.15
C GLY A 213 -67.72 14.53 -74.11
N ASP A 214 -66.97 15.43 -73.47
CA ASP A 214 -66.03 15.06 -72.39
C ASP A 214 -66.75 14.60 -71.11
N MET A 215 -66.48 13.36 -70.69
CA MET A 215 -67.16 12.72 -69.55
C MET A 215 -66.72 13.27 -68.19
N GLU A 216 -65.42 13.60 -68.05
CA GLU A 216 -64.86 14.24 -66.85
C GLU A 216 -65.54 15.60 -66.62
N SER A 217 -65.73 16.37 -67.69
CA SER A 217 -66.40 17.67 -67.65
C SER A 217 -67.91 17.56 -67.41
N GLN A 218 -68.56 16.50 -67.88
CA GLN A 218 -69.96 16.21 -67.52
C GLN A 218 -70.08 15.88 -66.02
N PHE A 219 -69.18 15.06 -65.47
CA PHE A 219 -69.13 14.75 -64.04
C PHE A 219 -68.78 15.97 -63.17
N GLY A 220 -67.77 16.76 -63.57
CA GLY A 220 -67.39 18.00 -62.89
C GLY A 220 -68.52 19.03 -62.88
N LEU A 221 -69.16 19.26 -64.02
CA LEU A 221 -70.32 20.16 -64.12
C LEU A 221 -71.52 19.65 -63.31
N ALA A 222 -71.79 18.34 -63.32
CA ALA A 222 -72.83 17.72 -62.49
C ALA A 222 -72.61 17.99 -61.00
N ARG A 223 -71.36 17.84 -60.51
CA ARG A 223 -70.99 18.11 -59.12
C ARG A 223 -71.13 19.59 -58.75
N LEU A 224 -70.81 20.51 -59.67
CA LEU A 224 -71.06 21.95 -59.48
C LEU A 224 -72.57 22.27 -59.40
N TYR A 225 -73.42 21.65 -60.22
CA TYR A 225 -74.88 21.76 -60.14
C TYR A 225 -75.47 21.12 -58.86
N GLN A 226 -74.92 19.99 -58.40
CA GLN A 226 -75.35 19.35 -57.15
C GLN A 226 -74.99 20.20 -55.92
N ALA A 227 -73.83 20.86 -55.94
CA ALA A 227 -73.34 21.68 -54.83
C ALA A 227 -73.78 23.15 -54.88
N GLY A 228 -74.29 23.65 -56.02
CA GLY A 228 -74.61 25.08 -56.20
C GLY A 228 -73.37 25.98 -56.29
N LEU A 229 -72.26 25.45 -56.81
CA LEU A 229 -70.96 26.12 -56.87
C LEU A 229 -70.76 26.74 -58.27
N GLY A 230 -70.75 28.08 -58.34
CA GLY A 230 -70.60 28.82 -59.61
C GLY A 230 -71.83 28.83 -60.52
N VAL A 231 -72.75 27.88 -60.32
CA VAL A 231 -74.08 27.77 -60.93
C VAL A 231 -75.15 27.70 -59.83
N ALA A 232 -76.41 27.97 -60.17
CA ALA A 232 -77.52 27.69 -59.26
C ALA A 232 -77.64 26.18 -59.02
N GLN A 233 -77.97 25.78 -57.78
CA GLN A 233 -78.13 24.37 -57.43
C GLN A 233 -79.32 23.76 -58.18
N ASP A 234 -79.08 22.68 -58.92
CA ASP A 234 -80.12 21.93 -59.63
C ASP A 234 -79.76 20.44 -59.68
N PHE A 235 -80.37 19.65 -58.79
CA PHE A 235 -80.18 18.20 -58.74
C PHE A 235 -80.70 17.47 -59.99
N THR A 236 -81.64 18.06 -60.72
CA THR A 236 -82.18 17.51 -61.98
C THR A 236 -81.16 17.59 -63.10
N ILE A 237 -80.49 18.75 -63.22
CA ILE A 237 -79.38 18.93 -64.17
C ILE A 237 -78.18 18.08 -63.74
N ALA A 238 -77.87 18.04 -62.43
CA ALA A 238 -76.79 17.22 -61.90
C ALA A 238 -76.96 15.73 -62.26
N ILE A 239 -78.12 15.11 -61.97
CA ILE A 239 -78.30 13.69 -62.26
C ILE A 239 -78.38 13.38 -63.76
N GLN A 240 -78.88 14.30 -64.59
CA GLN A 240 -78.81 14.15 -66.05
C GLN A 240 -77.37 14.20 -66.58
N LEU A 241 -76.52 15.08 -66.03
CA LEU A 241 -75.11 15.16 -66.41
C LEU A 241 -74.30 13.97 -65.87
N TYR A 242 -74.57 13.51 -64.64
CA TYR A 242 -74.02 12.26 -64.12
C TYR A 242 -74.43 11.07 -65.00
N GLN A 243 -75.70 10.95 -65.41
CA GLN A 243 -76.13 9.86 -66.29
C GLN A 243 -75.38 9.89 -67.62
N GLN A 244 -75.21 11.06 -68.25
CA GLN A 244 -74.44 11.19 -69.50
C GLN A 244 -72.95 10.84 -69.36
N ALA A 245 -72.38 10.95 -68.15
CA ALA A 245 -71.03 10.49 -67.84
C ALA A 245 -71.00 8.97 -67.55
N ALA A 246 -71.98 8.46 -66.79
CA ALA A 246 -72.14 7.04 -66.50
C ALA A 246 -72.37 6.20 -67.77
N ASP A 247 -73.19 6.67 -68.70
CA ASP A 247 -73.42 6.07 -70.03
C ASP A 247 -72.13 5.91 -70.87
N LYS A 248 -71.06 6.63 -70.51
CA LYS A 248 -69.73 6.56 -71.13
C LYS A 248 -68.70 5.79 -70.31
N GLY A 249 -69.11 5.22 -69.16
CA GLY A 249 -68.27 4.46 -68.25
C GLY A 249 -67.59 5.29 -67.15
N HIS A 250 -68.01 6.52 -66.88
CA HIS A 250 -67.44 7.30 -65.77
C HIS A 250 -67.85 6.68 -64.42
N ILE A 251 -66.90 6.05 -63.74
CA ILE A 251 -67.14 5.19 -62.57
C ILE A 251 -67.84 5.96 -61.44
N GLY A 252 -67.23 7.01 -60.92
CA GLY A 252 -67.81 7.81 -59.82
C GLY A 252 -69.14 8.50 -60.13
N ALA A 253 -69.58 8.54 -61.40
CA ALA A 253 -70.92 9.02 -61.74
C ALA A 253 -71.99 8.00 -61.35
N HIS A 254 -71.70 6.69 -61.47
CA HIS A 254 -72.57 5.62 -61.00
C HIS A 254 -72.77 5.70 -59.48
N TYR A 255 -71.70 5.94 -58.73
CA TYR A 255 -71.75 6.12 -57.27
C TYR A 255 -72.55 7.37 -56.87
N GLN A 256 -72.35 8.52 -57.52
CA GLN A 256 -73.15 9.72 -57.22
C GLN A 256 -74.64 9.53 -57.57
N ILE A 257 -74.97 8.87 -58.68
CA ILE A 257 -76.36 8.48 -59.01
C ILE A 257 -76.94 7.59 -57.90
N ALA A 258 -76.17 6.64 -57.38
CA ALA A 258 -76.59 5.76 -56.29
C ALA A 258 -76.93 6.53 -55.01
N LEU A 259 -76.07 7.48 -54.61
CA LEU A 259 -76.30 8.37 -53.47
C LEU A 259 -77.52 9.27 -53.70
N MET A 260 -77.73 9.77 -54.91
CA MET A 260 -78.89 10.63 -55.24
C MET A 260 -80.21 9.85 -55.17
N TYR A 261 -80.28 8.61 -55.68
CA TYR A 261 -81.42 7.71 -55.48
C TYR A 261 -81.64 7.33 -54.01
N SER A 262 -80.56 7.10 -53.26
CA SER A 262 -80.61 6.73 -51.82
C SER A 262 -81.26 7.83 -50.96
N LYS A 263 -81.05 9.10 -51.34
CA LYS A 263 -81.57 10.28 -50.63
C LYS A 263 -82.88 10.84 -51.21
N GLY A 264 -83.12 10.67 -52.51
CA GLY A 264 -84.17 11.39 -53.26
C GLY A 264 -83.73 12.79 -53.73
N GLU A 265 -82.46 12.97 -54.07
CA GLU A 265 -81.92 14.22 -54.63
C GLU A 265 -82.17 14.22 -56.16
N GLY A 266 -83.06 15.09 -56.67
CA GLY A 266 -83.33 15.25 -58.11
C GLY A 266 -84.16 14.12 -58.78
N VAL A 267 -84.38 13.02 -58.08
CA VAL A 267 -85.22 11.87 -58.46
C VAL A 267 -86.07 11.41 -57.27
N GLU A 268 -87.09 10.60 -57.51
CA GLU A 268 -87.80 9.91 -56.43
C GLU A 268 -86.86 8.93 -55.71
N ARG A 269 -87.02 8.82 -54.38
CA ARG A 269 -86.13 8.03 -53.53
C ARG A 269 -86.39 6.53 -53.73
N ASP A 270 -85.45 5.84 -54.37
CA ASP A 270 -85.53 4.40 -54.66
C ASP A 270 -84.26 3.69 -54.17
N LEU A 271 -84.42 2.86 -53.15
CA LEU A 271 -83.31 2.09 -52.55
C LEU A 271 -82.88 0.88 -53.40
N GLN A 272 -83.75 0.36 -54.28
CA GLN A 272 -83.38 -0.71 -55.22
C GLN A 272 -82.57 -0.16 -56.38
N GLN A 273 -82.92 1.02 -56.90
CA GLN A 273 -82.05 1.76 -57.83
C GLN A 273 -80.73 2.11 -57.16
N ALA A 274 -80.76 2.69 -55.95
CA ALA A 274 -79.53 3.01 -55.22
C ALA A 274 -78.60 1.78 -55.08
N GLU A 275 -79.13 0.62 -54.69
CA GLU A 275 -78.34 -0.61 -54.59
C GLU A 275 -77.80 -1.08 -55.95
N ALA A 276 -78.60 -1.02 -57.01
CA ALA A 276 -78.16 -1.38 -58.36
C ALA A 276 -77.01 -0.48 -58.85
N TRP A 277 -77.09 0.84 -58.60
CA TRP A 277 -76.06 1.81 -58.98
C TRP A 277 -74.81 1.72 -58.09
N HIS A 278 -74.95 1.53 -56.76
CA HIS A 278 -73.82 1.27 -55.85
C HIS A 278 -73.08 0.00 -56.27
N LYS A 279 -73.81 -1.09 -56.56
CA LYS A 279 -73.20 -2.34 -57.00
C LYS A 279 -72.52 -2.19 -58.36
N MET A 280 -73.13 -1.47 -59.30
CA MET A 280 -72.52 -1.21 -60.61
C MET A 280 -71.22 -0.41 -60.48
N ALA A 281 -71.18 0.61 -59.62
CA ALA A 281 -69.94 1.33 -59.30
C ALA A 281 -68.88 0.39 -58.69
N ALA A 282 -69.27 -0.43 -57.70
CA ALA A 282 -68.37 -1.36 -57.03
C ALA A 282 -67.83 -2.49 -57.95
N ASP A 283 -68.65 -3.00 -58.87
CA ASP A 283 -68.26 -3.96 -59.91
C ASP A 283 -67.38 -3.31 -61.01
N LEU A 284 -67.55 -2.01 -61.28
CA LEU A 284 -66.69 -1.24 -62.20
C LEU A 284 -65.33 -0.85 -61.60
N GLY A 285 -65.21 -0.83 -60.27
CA GLY A 285 -63.93 -0.60 -59.57
C GLY A 285 -63.93 0.49 -58.50
N ASP A 286 -65.06 1.18 -58.27
CA ASP A 286 -65.18 2.30 -57.33
C ASP A 286 -64.88 1.87 -55.89
N GLU A 287 -63.78 2.37 -55.31
CA GLU A 287 -63.28 1.92 -54.02
C GLU A 287 -64.20 2.30 -52.84
N ASP A 288 -64.90 3.44 -52.92
CA ASP A 288 -65.86 3.88 -51.91
C ASP A 288 -67.15 3.05 -51.97
N ALA A 289 -67.70 2.81 -53.17
CA ALA A 289 -68.85 1.94 -53.33
C ALA A 289 -68.55 0.49 -52.91
N GLN A 290 -67.33 0.00 -53.10
CA GLN A 290 -66.89 -1.30 -52.59
C GLN A 290 -66.83 -1.33 -51.05
N PHE A 291 -66.36 -0.25 -50.40
CA PHE A 291 -66.38 -0.13 -48.94
C PHE A 291 -67.80 -0.10 -48.39
N ASP A 292 -68.71 0.69 -48.99
CA ASP A 292 -70.11 0.75 -48.59
C ASP A 292 -70.80 -0.61 -48.74
N VAL A 293 -70.58 -1.31 -49.86
CA VAL A 293 -71.10 -2.68 -50.05
C VAL A 293 -70.56 -3.64 -48.98
N ALA A 294 -69.28 -3.53 -48.60
CA ALA A 294 -68.70 -4.31 -47.52
C ALA A 294 -69.35 -4.02 -46.15
N GLN A 295 -69.57 -2.75 -45.80
CA GLN A 295 -70.30 -2.39 -44.56
C GLN A 295 -71.74 -2.92 -44.57
N ARG A 296 -72.44 -2.84 -45.71
CA ARG A 296 -73.80 -3.35 -45.84
C ARG A 296 -73.88 -4.88 -45.67
N TYR A 297 -72.90 -5.62 -46.19
CA TYR A 297 -72.75 -7.07 -45.92
C TYR A 297 -72.36 -7.36 -44.45
N LYS A 298 -71.51 -6.54 -43.82
CA LYS A 298 -71.14 -6.70 -42.40
C LYS A 298 -72.32 -6.48 -41.44
N ASN A 299 -73.19 -5.52 -41.74
CA ASN A 299 -74.29 -5.10 -40.86
C ASN A 299 -75.63 -5.78 -41.17
N GLY A 300 -75.84 -6.23 -42.42
CA GLY A 300 -77.15 -6.69 -42.91
C GLY A 300 -78.06 -5.56 -43.43
N ASP A 301 -77.48 -4.42 -43.84
CA ASP A 301 -78.22 -3.19 -44.21
C ASP A 301 -78.83 -3.30 -45.62
N GLY A 302 -79.85 -4.13 -45.78
CA GLY A 302 -80.56 -4.40 -47.05
C GLY A 302 -79.93 -5.49 -47.91
N LEU A 303 -78.66 -5.84 -47.64
CA LEU A 303 -78.02 -7.08 -48.06
C LEU A 303 -78.10 -8.11 -46.91
N PRO A 304 -78.02 -9.43 -47.16
CA PRO A 304 -77.90 -10.41 -46.09
C PRO A 304 -76.57 -10.21 -45.32
N MET A 305 -76.59 -10.41 -44.00
CA MET A 305 -75.38 -10.33 -43.18
C MET A 305 -74.42 -11.48 -43.53
N ASP A 306 -73.25 -11.15 -44.06
CA ASP A 306 -72.26 -12.09 -44.59
C ASP A 306 -70.84 -11.51 -44.43
N PHE A 307 -70.06 -12.09 -43.50
CA PHE A 307 -68.70 -11.60 -43.22
C PHE A 307 -67.68 -12.02 -44.29
N GLU A 308 -67.91 -13.11 -45.03
CA GLU A 308 -67.00 -13.52 -46.13
C GLU A 308 -67.15 -12.57 -47.32
N GLN A 309 -68.38 -12.17 -47.64
CA GLN A 309 -68.64 -11.09 -48.60
C GLN A 309 -68.10 -9.75 -48.10
N ALA A 310 -68.29 -9.39 -46.82
CA ALA A 310 -67.72 -8.17 -46.27
C ALA A 310 -66.18 -8.14 -46.43
N ALA A 311 -65.48 -9.21 -46.04
CA ALA A 311 -64.02 -9.33 -46.20
C ALA A 311 -63.58 -9.24 -47.67
N PHE A 312 -64.29 -9.90 -48.60
CA PHE A 312 -64.02 -9.84 -50.04
C PHE A 312 -64.17 -8.42 -50.62
N TRP A 313 -65.20 -7.68 -50.22
CA TRP A 313 -65.43 -6.31 -50.68
C TRP A 313 -64.49 -5.30 -50.00
N TYR A 314 -64.13 -5.51 -48.72
CA TYR A 314 -63.03 -4.77 -48.09
C TYR A 314 -61.69 -5.03 -48.79
N GLU A 315 -61.38 -6.26 -49.20
CA GLU A 315 -60.13 -6.56 -49.91
C GLU A 315 -60.06 -5.88 -51.28
N LYS A 316 -61.15 -5.86 -52.06
CA LYS A 316 -61.20 -5.06 -53.29
C LYS A 316 -60.96 -3.57 -53.01
N SER A 317 -61.72 -3.00 -52.08
CA SER A 317 -61.69 -1.57 -51.74
C SER A 317 -60.33 -1.12 -51.19
N ALA A 318 -59.71 -1.93 -50.32
CA ALA A 318 -58.38 -1.71 -49.77
C ALA A 318 -57.27 -1.83 -50.83
N ASN A 319 -57.45 -2.66 -51.86
CA ASN A 319 -56.55 -2.70 -53.03
C ASN A 319 -56.79 -1.53 -53.99
N GLY A 320 -58.01 -0.97 -54.05
CA GLY A 320 -58.33 0.25 -54.80
C GLY A 320 -57.72 1.52 -54.18
N GLY A 321 -57.68 1.60 -52.84
CA GLY A 321 -57.03 2.68 -52.11
C GLY A 321 -57.80 3.21 -50.90
N ASN A 322 -59.02 2.74 -50.64
CA ASN A 322 -59.83 3.26 -49.53
C ASN A 322 -59.24 2.89 -48.17
N VAL A 323 -58.86 3.93 -47.40
CA VAL A 323 -58.18 3.81 -46.09
C VAL A 323 -59.05 3.09 -45.05
N SER A 324 -60.34 3.38 -45.02
CA SER A 324 -61.31 2.76 -44.10
C SER A 324 -61.48 1.26 -44.38
N ALA A 325 -61.39 0.85 -45.63
CA ALA A 325 -61.37 -0.55 -46.03
C ALA A 325 -60.07 -1.24 -45.63
N MET A 326 -58.91 -0.58 -45.78
CA MET A 326 -57.62 -1.12 -45.29
C MET A 326 -57.68 -1.40 -43.77
N ALA A 327 -58.18 -0.44 -42.98
CA ALA A 327 -58.32 -0.61 -41.53
C ALA A 327 -59.36 -1.69 -41.16
N SER A 328 -60.49 -1.75 -41.87
CA SER A 328 -61.54 -2.77 -41.65
C SER A 328 -61.06 -4.18 -42.00
N LEU A 329 -60.31 -4.32 -43.09
CA LEU A 329 -59.68 -5.57 -43.52
C LEU A 329 -58.57 -6.00 -42.55
N ALA A 330 -57.81 -5.05 -42.01
CA ALA A 330 -56.77 -5.32 -41.02
C ALA A 330 -57.38 -5.87 -39.72
N SER A 331 -58.50 -5.32 -39.23
CA SER A 331 -59.27 -5.90 -38.12
C SER A 331 -59.84 -7.27 -38.48
N ALA A 332 -60.42 -7.45 -39.68
CA ALA A 332 -60.91 -8.77 -40.11
C ALA A 332 -59.80 -9.85 -40.06
N TYR A 333 -58.57 -9.52 -40.48
CA TYR A 333 -57.38 -10.38 -40.36
C TYR A 333 -56.84 -10.53 -38.93
N ASP A 334 -57.13 -9.62 -37.99
CA ASP A 334 -56.65 -9.70 -36.61
C ASP A 334 -57.66 -10.48 -35.72
N ASP A 335 -58.95 -10.25 -35.91
CA ASP A 335 -60.06 -10.91 -35.21
C ASP A 335 -60.43 -12.28 -35.82
N GLY A 336 -60.11 -12.51 -37.10
CA GLY A 336 -60.46 -13.73 -37.83
C GLY A 336 -61.93 -13.77 -38.30
N ILE A 337 -62.51 -12.61 -38.60
CA ILE A 337 -63.95 -12.45 -38.93
C ILE A 337 -64.11 -12.38 -40.45
N GLY A 338 -64.77 -13.40 -41.04
CA GLY A 338 -64.98 -13.49 -42.49
C GLY A 338 -63.74 -13.87 -43.30
N ILE A 339 -62.57 -13.88 -42.67
CA ILE A 339 -61.28 -14.27 -43.24
C ILE A 339 -60.42 -14.91 -42.14
N PRO A 340 -59.55 -15.91 -42.42
CA PRO A 340 -58.70 -16.51 -41.39
C PRO A 340 -57.75 -15.49 -40.75
N LYS A 341 -57.53 -15.59 -39.43
CA LYS A 341 -56.58 -14.72 -38.72
C LYS A 341 -55.16 -14.87 -39.29
N ASP A 342 -54.57 -13.76 -39.71
CA ASP A 342 -53.16 -13.65 -40.12
C ASP A 342 -52.56 -12.34 -39.60
N ASP A 343 -51.69 -12.45 -38.60
CA ASP A 343 -51.06 -11.30 -37.97
C ASP A 343 -50.18 -10.47 -38.92
N LYS A 344 -49.65 -11.05 -40.00
CA LYS A 344 -48.85 -10.35 -41.01
C LYS A 344 -49.74 -9.59 -41.97
N ALA A 345 -50.84 -10.19 -42.42
CA ALA A 345 -51.83 -9.51 -43.25
C ALA A 345 -52.46 -8.33 -42.49
N ALA A 346 -52.83 -8.54 -41.22
CA ALA A 346 -53.29 -7.48 -40.33
C ALA A 346 -52.25 -6.35 -40.20
N SER A 347 -51.00 -6.64 -39.82
CA SER A 347 -49.96 -5.60 -39.69
C SER A 347 -49.63 -4.89 -41.02
N HIS A 348 -49.69 -5.58 -42.16
CA HIS A 348 -49.50 -4.97 -43.49
C HIS A 348 -50.61 -3.98 -43.84
N TRP A 349 -51.87 -4.35 -43.62
CA TRP A 349 -53.00 -3.48 -43.91
C TRP A 349 -53.15 -2.32 -42.90
N TYR A 350 -52.86 -2.55 -41.61
CA TYR A 350 -52.73 -1.47 -40.63
C TYR A 350 -51.58 -0.51 -40.96
N GLU A 351 -50.41 -0.99 -41.41
CA GLU A 351 -49.31 -0.10 -41.81
C GLU A 351 -49.67 0.77 -43.01
N LYS A 352 -50.36 0.21 -44.03
CA LYS A 352 -50.88 1.02 -45.15
C LYS A 352 -51.88 2.08 -44.67
N ALA A 353 -52.91 1.68 -43.92
CA ALA A 353 -53.93 2.61 -43.41
C ALA A 353 -53.32 3.73 -42.54
N ALA A 354 -52.30 3.38 -41.74
CA ALA A 354 -51.57 4.32 -40.92
C ALA A 354 -50.73 5.33 -41.73
N LEU A 355 -50.18 4.93 -42.88
CA LEU A 355 -49.42 5.81 -43.77
C LEU A 355 -50.34 6.77 -44.55
N GLU A 356 -51.51 6.31 -44.98
CA GLU A 356 -52.56 7.16 -45.58
C GLU A 356 -53.31 8.02 -44.53
N GLY A 357 -52.96 7.89 -43.25
CA GLY A 357 -53.33 8.84 -42.22
C GLY A 357 -54.47 8.44 -41.29
N ASP A 358 -54.92 7.18 -41.26
CA ASP A 358 -55.85 6.73 -40.21
C ASP A 358 -55.17 6.74 -38.83
N THR A 359 -55.85 7.33 -37.86
CA THR A 359 -55.31 7.59 -36.51
C THR A 359 -55.35 6.33 -35.64
N GLU A 360 -56.38 5.51 -35.81
CA GLU A 360 -56.51 4.26 -35.04
C GLU A 360 -55.49 3.23 -35.56
N SER A 361 -55.36 3.10 -36.89
CA SER A 361 -54.30 2.28 -37.51
C SER A 361 -52.91 2.75 -37.12
N GLN A 362 -52.65 4.07 -37.01
CA GLN A 362 -51.38 4.61 -36.49
C GLN A 362 -51.11 4.15 -35.05
N PHE A 363 -52.11 4.16 -34.17
CA PHE A 363 -51.96 3.61 -32.84
C PHE A 363 -51.75 2.09 -32.85
N ILE A 364 -52.60 1.33 -33.54
CA ILE A 364 -52.56 -0.13 -33.58
C ILE A 364 -51.23 -0.63 -34.16
N ILE A 365 -50.77 -0.09 -35.29
CA ILE A 365 -49.50 -0.54 -35.89
C ILE A 365 -48.30 -0.21 -35.00
N ALA A 366 -48.36 0.89 -34.24
CA ALA A 366 -47.34 1.20 -33.25
C ALA A 366 -47.32 0.17 -32.11
N THR A 367 -48.48 -0.28 -31.59
CA THR A 367 -48.52 -1.37 -30.60
C THR A 367 -47.96 -2.68 -31.17
N ARG A 368 -48.28 -3.00 -32.43
CA ARG A 368 -47.81 -4.23 -33.09
C ARG A 368 -46.30 -4.18 -33.37
N TYR A 369 -45.73 -3.00 -33.67
CA TYR A 369 -44.27 -2.81 -33.73
C TYR A 369 -43.58 -2.78 -32.35
N GLU A 370 -44.23 -2.28 -31.29
CA GLU A 370 -43.72 -2.31 -29.90
C GLU A 370 -43.62 -3.74 -29.36
N ALA A 371 -44.62 -4.59 -29.67
CA ALA A 371 -44.71 -5.98 -29.24
C ALA A 371 -43.93 -6.96 -30.15
N GLY A 372 -43.93 -6.72 -31.47
CA GLY A 372 -43.43 -7.66 -32.48
C GLY A 372 -44.52 -8.59 -33.05
N THR A 373 -45.74 -8.09 -33.22
CA THR A 373 -46.88 -8.84 -33.76
C THR A 373 -46.98 -8.66 -35.28
N GLY A 374 -46.92 -9.76 -36.04
CA GLY A 374 -46.88 -9.75 -37.51
C GLY A 374 -45.53 -9.34 -38.11
N PHE A 375 -44.88 -8.34 -37.51
CA PHE A 375 -43.53 -7.89 -37.89
C PHE A 375 -42.54 -8.10 -36.73
N PRO A 376 -41.22 -8.22 -37.00
CA PRO A 376 -40.20 -8.20 -35.95
C PRO A 376 -40.31 -6.92 -35.09
N ARG A 377 -40.15 -7.06 -33.78
CA ARG A 377 -40.21 -5.95 -32.81
C ARG A 377 -39.29 -4.80 -33.23
N ASN A 378 -39.85 -3.62 -33.43
CA ASN A 378 -39.15 -2.43 -33.88
C ASN A 378 -39.67 -1.18 -33.14
N PRO A 379 -39.12 -0.86 -31.95
CA PRO A 379 -39.59 0.28 -31.17
C PRO A 379 -39.33 1.63 -31.86
N GLY A 380 -38.34 1.73 -32.76
CA GLY A 380 -38.12 2.95 -33.56
C GLY A 380 -39.29 3.25 -34.51
N LYS A 381 -39.85 2.23 -35.18
CA LYS A 381 -41.10 2.37 -35.93
C LYS A 381 -42.31 2.62 -35.01
N ALA A 382 -42.35 1.99 -33.83
CA ALA A 382 -43.42 2.25 -32.86
C ALA A 382 -43.46 3.73 -32.44
N ILE A 383 -42.30 4.34 -32.15
CA ILE A 383 -42.18 5.78 -31.87
C ILE A 383 -42.73 6.61 -33.04
N GLN A 384 -42.34 6.31 -34.29
CA GLN A 384 -42.83 7.06 -35.47
C GLN A 384 -44.35 7.05 -35.57
N PHE A 385 -44.99 5.88 -35.49
CA PHE A 385 -46.44 5.76 -35.61
C PHE A 385 -47.21 6.25 -34.37
N TYR A 386 -46.67 6.06 -33.16
CA TYR A 386 -47.23 6.66 -31.94
C TYR A 386 -47.17 8.20 -32.00
N THR A 387 -46.11 8.81 -32.54
CA THR A 387 -46.04 10.27 -32.73
C THR A 387 -47.15 10.76 -33.63
N LEU A 388 -47.39 10.12 -34.79
CA LEU A 388 -48.47 10.52 -35.71
C LEU A 388 -49.86 10.46 -35.05
N ALA A 389 -50.12 9.43 -34.24
CA ALA A 389 -51.38 9.33 -33.48
C ALA A 389 -51.45 10.34 -32.31
N ALA A 390 -50.35 10.55 -31.58
CA ALA A 390 -50.26 11.48 -30.47
C ALA A 390 -50.35 12.95 -30.91
N GLU A 391 -49.83 13.30 -32.08
CA GLU A 391 -49.97 14.63 -32.70
C GLU A 391 -51.43 14.97 -33.01
N LYS A 392 -52.25 13.95 -33.32
CA LYS A 392 -53.72 14.04 -33.45
C LYS A 392 -54.47 13.90 -32.11
N SER A 393 -53.75 14.01 -30.99
CA SER A 393 -54.28 13.93 -29.61
C SER A 393 -54.82 12.56 -29.19
N HIS A 394 -54.39 11.45 -29.81
CA HIS A 394 -54.68 10.13 -29.27
C HIS A 394 -53.97 9.94 -27.91
N SER A 395 -54.73 9.77 -26.83
CA SER A 395 -54.24 9.90 -25.45
C SER A 395 -53.39 8.70 -25.01
N GLU A 396 -53.82 7.47 -25.33
CA GLU A 396 -53.06 6.25 -25.07
C GLU A 396 -51.77 6.19 -25.94
N ALA A 397 -51.81 6.69 -27.18
CA ALA A 397 -50.59 6.85 -27.99
C ALA A 397 -49.62 7.84 -27.36
N SER A 398 -50.12 8.98 -26.86
CA SER A 398 -49.31 9.98 -26.15
C SER A 398 -48.68 9.39 -24.89
N TYR A 399 -49.42 8.59 -24.11
CA TYR A 399 -48.92 7.89 -22.92
C TYR A 399 -47.83 6.85 -23.26
N ARG A 400 -48.01 6.05 -24.31
CA ARG A 400 -47.02 5.05 -24.73
C ARG A 400 -45.78 5.67 -25.35
N LEU A 401 -45.94 6.69 -26.18
CA LEU A 401 -44.84 7.48 -26.74
C LEU A 401 -43.98 8.08 -25.61
N ALA A 402 -44.63 8.67 -24.62
CA ALA A 402 -43.97 9.16 -23.43
C ALA A 402 -43.15 8.07 -22.74
N ARG A 403 -43.76 6.90 -22.48
CA ARG A 403 -43.07 5.74 -21.88
C ARG A 403 -41.84 5.26 -22.67
N LEU A 404 -41.89 5.28 -24.00
CA LEU A 404 -40.74 4.87 -24.83
C LEU A 404 -39.56 5.85 -24.71
N TYR A 405 -39.82 7.16 -24.67
CA TYR A 405 -38.78 8.16 -24.36
C TYR A 405 -38.31 8.09 -22.90
N ASP A 406 -39.23 7.82 -21.97
CA ASP A 406 -39.00 7.74 -20.52
C ASP A 406 -38.10 6.56 -20.11
N GLN A 407 -38.05 5.51 -20.94
CA GLN A 407 -37.32 4.26 -20.71
C GLN A 407 -36.18 4.02 -21.71
N GLY A 408 -35.93 4.92 -22.66
CA GLY A 408 -34.91 4.74 -23.70
C GLY A 408 -35.18 3.54 -24.63
N ILE A 409 -36.44 3.24 -24.94
CA ILE A 409 -36.81 2.05 -25.72
C ILE A 409 -36.97 2.43 -27.20
N GLY A 410 -35.91 2.20 -27.99
CA GLY A 410 -35.86 2.54 -29.42
C GLY A 410 -35.40 3.97 -29.72
N THR A 411 -34.99 4.69 -28.69
CA THR A 411 -34.44 6.06 -28.69
C THR A 411 -33.61 6.22 -27.41
N ASP A 412 -32.78 7.25 -27.28
CA ASP A 412 -32.07 7.51 -26.03
C ASP A 412 -33.05 7.97 -24.93
N GLU A 413 -32.74 7.75 -23.65
CA GLU A 413 -33.60 8.21 -22.54
C GLU A 413 -33.77 9.74 -22.59
N ASN A 414 -35.00 10.22 -22.77
CA ASN A 414 -35.30 11.63 -22.88
C ASN A 414 -36.50 12.00 -21.98
N PRO A 415 -36.25 12.27 -20.68
CA PRO A 415 -37.32 12.61 -19.74
C PRO A 415 -38.09 13.89 -20.10
N ALA A 416 -37.49 14.83 -20.82
CA ALA A 416 -38.15 16.08 -21.19
C ALA A 416 -39.18 15.89 -22.31
N GLU A 417 -38.83 15.14 -23.35
CA GLU A 417 -39.77 14.75 -24.41
C GLU A 417 -40.83 13.79 -23.85
N ALA A 418 -40.46 12.88 -22.93
CA ALA A 418 -41.42 12.06 -22.20
C ALA A 418 -42.44 12.90 -21.39
N ALA A 419 -41.98 13.89 -20.61
CA ALA A 419 -42.85 14.74 -19.81
C ALA A 419 -43.83 15.54 -20.68
N LYS A 420 -43.40 16.05 -21.84
CA LYS A 420 -44.26 16.71 -22.84
C LYS A 420 -45.40 15.80 -23.31
N TRP A 421 -45.14 14.53 -23.61
CA TRP A 421 -46.16 13.59 -24.07
C TRP A 421 -47.03 13.04 -22.93
N TYR A 422 -46.47 12.81 -21.74
CA TYR A 422 -47.24 12.50 -20.53
C TYR A 422 -48.18 13.66 -20.18
N LEU A 423 -47.72 14.91 -20.23
CA LEU A 423 -48.55 16.10 -19.96
C LEU A 423 -49.70 16.23 -20.97
N ARG A 424 -49.47 15.91 -22.25
CA ARG A 424 -50.53 15.87 -23.27
C ARG A 424 -51.59 14.82 -22.92
N ALA A 425 -51.19 13.60 -22.58
CA ALA A 425 -52.11 12.55 -22.15
C ALA A 425 -52.84 12.90 -20.82
N ALA A 426 -52.12 13.47 -19.85
CA ALA A 426 -52.63 13.86 -18.55
C ALA A 426 -53.67 15.00 -18.64
N SER A 427 -53.44 15.96 -19.53
CA SER A 427 -54.39 17.03 -19.88
C SER A 427 -55.64 16.49 -20.57
N SER A 428 -55.53 15.38 -21.30
CA SER A 428 -56.65 14.60 -21.84
C SER A 428 -57.32 13.67 -20.81
N GLY A 429 -57.00 13.81 -19.52
CA GLY A 429 -57.63 13.07 -18.43
C GLY A 429 -57.05 11.68 -18.14
N HIS A 430 -55.99 11.26 -18.84
CA HIS A 430 -55.43 9.91 -18.77
C HIS A 430 -54.78 9.62 -17.39
N GLY A 431 -55.41 8.77 -16.58
CA GLY A 431 -55.02 8.52 -15.17
C GLY A 431 -53.55 8.14 -14.97
N PRO A 432 -53.02 7.10 -15.65
CA PRO A 432 -51.61 6.71 -15.53
C PRO A 432 -50.62 7.80 -15.96
N ALA A 433 -51.02 8.71 -16.85
CA ALA A 433 -50.19 9.86 -17.24
C ALA A 433 -50.24 10.99 -16.20
N GLN A 434 -51.39 11.20 -15.54
CA GLN A 434 -51.52 12.13 -14.41
C GLN A 434 -50.63 11.67 -13.25
N ALA A 435 -50.72 10.39 -12.86
CA ALA A 435 -49.83 9.80 -11.86
C ALA A 435 -48.34 9.96 -12.22
N MET A 436 -47.98 9.84 -13.51
CA MET A 436 -46.59 10.02 -13.95
C MET A 436 -46.13 11.48 -13.96
N MET A 437 -46.93 12.43 -14.45
CA MET A 437 -46.61 13.86 -14.37
C MET A 437 -46.43 14.31 -12.93
N GLY A 438 -47.27 13.80 -12.02
CA GLY A 438 -47.12 13.97 -10.58
C GLY A 438 -45.72 13.59 -10.08
N ARG A 439 -45.24 12.39 -10.44
CA ARG A 439 -43.88 11.91 -10.11
C ARG A 439 -42.77 12.71 -10.80
N MET A 440 -42.94 13.14 -12.04
CA MET A 440 -41.93 13.91 -12.78
C MET A 440 -41.72 15.30 -12.21
N TYR A 441 -42.79 16.03 -11.88
CA TYR A 441 -42.72 17.32 -11.19
C TYR A 441 -42.16 17.19 -9.76
N MET A 442 -42.47 16.10 -9.04
CA MET A 442 -41.93 15.84 -7.70
C MET A 442 -40.41 15.65 -7.71
N LEU A 443 -39.88 14.98 -8.74
CA LEU A 443 -38.46 14.64 -8.87
C LEU A 443 -37.64 15.66 -9.67
N GLY A 444 -38.28 16.61 -10.37
CA GLY A 444 -37.60 17.49 -11.32
C GLY A 444 -37.03 16.73 -12.54
N ARG A 445 -37.65 15.61 -12.93
CA ARG A 445 -37.17 14.73 -14.01
C ARG A 445 -37.91 15.05 -15.30
N GLY A 446 -37.26 15.77 -16.21
CA GLY A 446 -37.81 16.20 -17.51
C GLY A 446 -38.58 17.52 -17.48
N VAL A 447 -38.89 18.01 -16.29
CA VAL A 447 -39.52 19.30 -15.97
C VAL A 447 -38.82 19.88 -14.73
N ASP A 448 -38.90 21.19 -14.51
CA ASP A 448 -38.43 21.79 -13.25
C ASP A 448 -39.20 21.20 -12.06
N LYS A 449 -38.54 21.12 -10.88
CA LYS A 449 -39.18 20.59 -9.66
C LYS A 449 -40.28 21.55 -9.20
N ASP A 450 -41.54 21.11 -9.30
CA ASP A 450 -42.71 21.86 -8.83
C ASP A 450 -43.59 20.96 -7.95
N ILE A 451 -43.50 21.15 -6.64
CA ILE A 451 -44.27 20.37 -5.67
C ILE A 451 -45.79 20.68 -5.74
N ILE A 452 -46.19 21.86 -6.18
CA ILE A 452 -47.60 22.24 -6.27
C ILE A 452 -48.24 21.48 -7.45
N GLN A 453 -47.61 21.50 -8.62
CA GLN A 453 -48.04 20.72 -9.77
C GLN A 453 -47.94 19.21 -9.52
N ALA A 454 -46.87 18.75 -8.86
CA ALA A 454 -46.75 17.34 -8.46
C ALA A 454 -47.96 16.88 -7.64
N ARG A 455 -48.29 17.63 -6.58
CA ARG A 455 -49.42 17.36 -5.69
C ARG A 455 -50.77 17.44 -6.42
N GLU A 456 -50.97 18.40 -7.31
CA GLU A 456 -52.23 18.52 -8.07
C GLU A 456 -52.48 17.32 -8.99
N PHE A 457 -51.47 16.88 -9.74
CA PHE A 457 -51.57 15.69 -10.57
C PHE A 457 -51.71 14.39 -9.75
N LEU A 458 -51.00 14.27 -8.62
CA LEU A 458 -51.11 13.12 -7.72
C LEU A 458 -52.46 13.07 -6.99
N ALA A 459 -53.06 14.21 -6.63
CA ALA A 459 -54.39 14.25 -6.03
C ALA A 459 -55.47 13.71 -6.98
N ILE A 460 -55.46 14.14 -8.24
CA ILE A 460 -56.40 13.66 -9.27
C ILE A 460 -56.23 12.15 -9.52
N ALA A 461 -54.99 11.64 -9.49
CA ALA A 461 -54.72 10.21 -9.62
C ALA A 461 -55.14 9.41 -8.36
N ALA A 462 -54.89 9.95 -7.17
CA ALA A 462 -55.25 9.34 -5.89
C ALA A 462 -56.77 9.24 -5.69
N GLU A 463 -57.52 10.27 -6.11
CA GLU A 463 -59.00 10.26 -6.14
C GLU A 463 -59.56 9.22 -7.11
N LYS A 464 -58.86 8.95 -8.22
CA LYS A 464 -59.18 7.86 -9.17
C LYS A 464 -58.78 6.47 -8.67
N GLY A 465 -58.10 6.37 -7.53
CA GLY A 465 -57.72 5.11 -6.89
C GLY A 465 -56.24 4.70 -7.04
N ASP A 466 -55.39 5.46 -7.73
CA ASP A 466 -53.98 5.11 -7.95
C ASP A 466 -53.23 4.99 -6.60
N ASP A 467 -52.80 3.77 -6.26
CA ASP A 467 -52.22 3.39 -4.97
C ASP A 467 -50.89 4.09 -4.71
N VAL A 468 -50.04 4.19 -5.73
CA VAL A 468 -48.78 4.93 -5.68
C VAL A 468 -49.03 6.42 -5.45
N SER A 469 -50.04 7.00 -6.11
CA SER A 469 -50.37 8.43 -5.94
C SER A 469 -51.00 8.72 -4.58
N GLN A 470 -51.79 7.79 -4.02
CA GLN A 470 -52.26 7.87 -2.64
C GLN A 470 -51.07 7.85 -1.65
N TYR A 471 -50.08 6.98 -1.87
CA TYR A 471 -48.85 6.96 -1.06
C TYR A 471 -48.05 8.27 -1.16
N LEU A 472 -47.80 8.78 -2.37
CA LEU A 472 -47.03 10.01 -2.54
C LEU A 472 -47.78 11.25 -2.01
N LEU A 473 -49.10 11.28 -2.11
CA LEU A 473 -49.93 12.31 -1.48
C LEU A 473 -49.88 12.21 0.05
N ALA A 474 -49.78 11.00 0.61
CA ALA A 474 -49.60 10.80 2.04
C ALA A 474 -48.23 11.29 2.54
N GLU A 475 -47.13 11.02 1.82
CA GLU A 475 -45.79 11.55 2.15
C GLU A 475 -45.79 13.09 2.18
N PHE A 476 -46.53 13.77 1.29
CA PHE A 476 -46.69 15.24 1.39
C PHE A 476 -47.38 15.65 2.68
N TYR A 477 -48.50 15.01 3.07
CA TYR A 477 -49.19 15.29 4.34
C TYR A 477 -48.36 14.96 5.59
N ASP A 478 -47.46 13.97 5.50
CA ASP A 478 -46.56 13.51 6.57
C ASP A 478 -45.36 14.45 6.79
N THR A 479 -44.88 15.08 5.70
CA THR A 479 -43.67 15.93 5.69
C THR A 479 -43.93 17.43 5.66
N GLY A 480 -45.11 17.85 5.22
CA GLY A 480 -45.43 19.27 4.99
C GLY A 480 -44.77 19.89 3.74
N GLU A 481 -44.13 19.11 2.85
CA GLU A 481 -43.55 19.70 1.63
C GLU A 481 -44.67 20.22 0.70
N GLY A 482 -44.83 21.55 0.62
CA GLY A 482 -45.82 22.22 -0.23
C GLY A 482 -47.24 22.32 0.33
N LEU A 483 -47.48 21.95 1.60
CA LEU A 483 -48.77 22.08 2.29
C LEU A 483 -48.58 22.18 3.81
N LEU A 484 -49.66 22.17 4.59
CA LEU A 484 -49.57 22.07 6.06
C LEU A 484 -49.58 20.60 6.48
N GLU A 485 -48.63 20.19 7.31
CA GLU A 485 -48.54 18.86 7.93
C GLU A 485 -49.87 18.45 8.56
N ASP A 486 -50.36 17.25 8.22
CA ASP A 486 -51.59 16.68 8.75
C ASP A 486 -51.45 15.15 8.83
N ASP A 487 -50.97 14.68 9.99
CA ASP A 487 -50.86 13.26 10.33
C ASP A 487 -52.16 12.46 10.05
N THR A 488 -53.33 13.10 10.16
CA THR A 488 -54.64 12.44 9.98
C THR A 488 -54.91 12.17 8.51
N LEU A 489 -54.62 13.14 7.64
CA LEU A 489 -54.71 12.96 6.19
C LEU A 489 -53.58 12.06 5.67
N ALA A 490 -52.36 12.19 6.19
CA ALA A 490 -51.25 11.28 5.89
C ALA A 490 -51.64 9.83 6.20
N ALA A 491 -52.03 9.52 7.44
CA ALA A 491 -52.40 8.17 7.84
C ALA A 491 -53.63 7.65 7.07
N LYS A 492 -54.59 8.50 6.71
CA LYS A 492 -55.72 8.15 5.84
C LYS A 492 -55.25 7.72 4.44
N PHE A 493 -54.39 8.49 3.78
CA PHE A 493 -53.95 8.19 2.43
C PHE A 493 -52.93 7.04 2.38
N TYR A 494 -52.03 6.92 3.36
CA TYR A 494 -51.22 5.71 3.56
C TYR A 494 -52.12 4.48 3.74
N LYS A 495 -53.21 4.57 4.52
CA LYS A 495 -54.14 3.45 4.68
C LYS A 495 -54.83 3.07 3.37
N LEU A 496 -55.34 4.03 2.59
CA LEU A 496 -55.97 3.74 1.29
C LEU A 496 -55.00 3.00 0.34
N SER A 497 -53.74 3.41 0.30
CA SER A 497 -52.69 2.75 -0.49
C SER A 497 -52.31 1.36 0.08
N ALA A 498 -52.19 1.24 1.40
CA ALA A 498 -51.84 0.00 2.10
C ALA A 498 -52.94 -1.08 2.00
N ASP A 499 -54.22 -0.67 2.09
CA ASP A 499 -55.40 -1.53 1.92
C ASP A 499 -55.48 -2.10 0.48
N GLN A 500 -54.97 -1.37 -0.52
CA GLN A 500 -54.82 -1.85 -1.90
C GLN A 500 -53.61 -2.78 -2.12
N GLY A 501 -52.74 -2.92 -1.11
CA GLY A 501 -51.60 -3.82 -1.13
C GLY A 501 -50.23 -3.14 -1.25
N TYR A 502 -50.15 -1.82 -1.42
CA TYR A 502 -48.87 -1.16 -1.73
C TYR A 502 -47.86 -1.26 -0.56
N ALA A 503 -46.80 -2.06 -0.75
CA ALA A 503 -45.88 -2.42 0.34
C ALA A 503 -45.18 -1.22 1.02
N PRO A 504 -44.75 -0.14 0.32
CA PRO A 504 -44.23 1.07 0.98
C PRO A 504 -45.27 1.76 1.87
N ALA A 505 -46.54 1.82 1.45
CA ALA A 505 -47.61 2.37 2.27
C ALA A 505 -47.93 1.49 3.48
N GLN A 506 -47.91 0.17 3.33
CA GLN A 506 -48.02 -0.76 4.47
C GLN A 506 -46.88 -0.52 5.47
N TYR A 507 -45.64 -0.39 5.00
CA TYR A 507 -44.50 -0.09 5.87
C TYR A 507 -44.67 1.24 6.62
N ARG A 508 -45.04 2.32 5.92
CA ARG A 508 -45.33 3.64 6.54
C ARG A 508 -46.48 3.58 7.53
N LEU A 509 -47.57 2.93 7.18
CA LEU A 509 -48.71 2.74 8.07
C LEU A 509 -48.32 1.95 9.32
N GLY A 510 -47.41 0.97 9.20
CA GLY A 510 -46.79 0.29 10.34
C GLY A 510 -45.97 1.24 11.23
N GLN A 511 -45.17 2.13 10.65
CA GLN A 511 -44.44 3.16 11.41
C GLN A 511 -45.42 4.11 12.14
N ILE A 512 -46.51 4.49 11.48
CA ILE A 512 -47.58 5.34 12.03
C ILE A 512 -48.30 4.68 13.20
N TYR A 513 -48.70 3.41 13.07
CA TYR A 513 -49.34 2.66 14.17
C TYR A 513 -48.39 2.44 15.35
N GLN A 514 -47.09 2.27 15.11
CA GLN A 514 -46.08 2.20 16.18
C GLN A 514 -45.84 3.57 16.86
N ALA A 515 -45.96 4.67 16.14
CA ALA A 515 -45.71 6.03 16.67
C ALA A 515 -46.96 6.69 17.29
N GLY A 516 -48.17 6.30 16.90
CA GLY A 516 -49.41 6.97 17.30
C GLY A 516 -49.63 8.35 16.64
N ARG A 517 -49.05 8.58 15.45
CA ARG A 517 -49.24 9.81 14.66
C ARG A 517 -50.52 9.74 13.82
N GLY A 518 -51.47 10.65 14.03
CA GLY A 518 -52.76 10.71 13.29
C GLY A 518 -53.74 9.56 13.54
N LEU A 519 -53.25 8.42 14.00
CA LEU A 519 -54.00 7.26 14.47
C LEU A 519 -53.60 6.93 15.91
N LYS A 520 -54.46 6.21 16.63
CA LYS A 520 -54.11 5.67 17.95
C LYS A 520 -52.97 4.66 17.79
N GLN A 521 -51.95 4.72 18.67
CA GLN A 521 -50.88 3.72 18.74
C GLN A 521 -51.46 2.30 18.90
N ASP A 522 -50.95 1.37 18.09
CA ASP A 522 -51.33 -0.05 18.06
C ASP A 522 -50.15 -0.89 17.53
N ASP A 523 -49.35 -1.45 18.45
CA ASP A 523 -48.15 -2.21 18.09
C ASP A 523 -48.46 -3.58 17.45
N GLU A 524 -49.66 -4.14 17.65
CA GLU A 524 -50.09 -5.38 16.98
C GLU A 524 -50.41 -5.12 15.50
N LEU A 525 -51.16 -4.05 15.21
CA LEU A 525 -51.39 -3.60 13.84
C LEU A 525 -50.07 -3.21 13.17
N ALA A 526 -49.20 -2.47 13.86
CA ALA A 526 -47.88 -2.09 13.33
C ALA A 526 -47.06 -3.31 12.87
N LEU A 527 -46.96 -4.34 13.73
CA LEU A 527 -46.30 -5.60 13.41
C LEU A 527 -46.95 -6.31 12.21
N SER A 528 -48.28 -6.28 12.08
CA SER A 528 -48.99 -6.89 10.95
C SER A 528 -48.67 -6.21 9.62
N TYR A 529 -48.59 -4.88 9.56
CA TYR A 529 -48.26 -4.16 8.33
C TYR A 529 -46.78 -4.22 7.97
N PHE A 530 -45.87 -4.19 8.95
CA PHE A 530 -44.44 -4.47 8.71
C PHE A 530 -44.24 -5.87 8.11
N ARG A 531 -45.00 -6.86 8.60
CA ARG A 531 -44.97 -8.23 8.09
C ARG A 531 -45.47 -8.32 6.65
N LEU A 532 -46.63 -7.72 6.33
CA LEU A 532 -47.18 -7.73 4.97
C LEU A 532 -46.19 -7.10 3.96
N ALA A 533 -45.61 -5.95 4.30
CA ALA A 533 -44.61 -5.30 3.45
C ALA A 533 -43.33 -6.14 3.29
N ALA A 534 -42.88 -6.82 4.35
CA ALA A 534 -41.70 -7.68 4.34
C ALA A 534 -41.90 -8.98 3.53
N GLU A 535 -43.09 -9.59 3.63
CA GLU A 535 -43.48 -10.78 2.88
C GLU A 535 -43.69 -10.47 1.39
N GLN A 536 -44.08 -9.24 1.04
CA GLN A 536 -44.07 -8.71 -0.34
C GLN A 536 -42.68 -8.34 -0.87
N GLY A 537 -41.62 -8.47 -0.07
CA GLY A 537 -40.23 -8.29 -0.51
C GLY A 537 -39.55 -6.99 -0.08
N LEU A 538 -40.27 -5.99 0.44
CA LEU A 538 -39.70 -4.65 0.68
C LEU A 538 -38.53 -4.68 1.68
N ALA A 539 -37.30 -4.43 1.21
CA ALA A 539 -36.08 -4.54 2.01
C ALA A 539 -36.11 -3.73 3.32
N ALA A 540 -36.70 -2.53 3.34
CA ALA A 540 -36.87 -1.72 4.55
C ALA A 540 -37.79 -2.39 5.60
N ALA A 541 -38.86 -3.03 5.15
CA ALA A 541 -39.76 -3.78 6.01
C ALA A 541 -39.12 -5.09 6.50
N GLN A 542 -38.33 -5.76 5.65
CA GLN A 542 -37.57 -6.96 6.03
C GLN A 542 -36.51 -6.65 7.09
N LEU A 543 -35.76 -5.55 6.91
CA LEU A 543 -34.82 -5.03 7.91
C LEU A 543 -35.53 -4.73 9.24
N LYS A 544 -36.70 -4.08 9.20
CA LYS A 544 -37.53 -3.80 10.38
C LYS A 544 -38.03 -5.07 11.06
N MET A 545 -38.47 -6.08 10.30
CA MET A 545 -38.86 -7.39 10.83
C MET A 545 -37.69 -8.13 11.47
N ALA A 546 -36.49 -8.02 10.90
CA ALA A 546 -35.27 -8.60 11.47
C ALA A 546 -34.95 -7.98 12.83
N GLN A 547 -34.92 -6.64 12.92
CA GLN A 547 -34.74 -5.88 14.16
C GLN A 547 -35.81 -6.23 15.22
N ILE A 548 -37.07 -6.44 14.81
CA ILE A 548 -38.16 -6.86 15.71
C ILE A 548 -37.90 -8.24 16.32
N TYR A 549 -37.46 -9.22 15.53
CA TYR A 549 -37.12 -10.56 16.01
C TYR A 549 -35.80 -10.61 16.81
N GLU A 550 -34.88 -9.69 16.55
CA GLU A 550 -33.66 -9.52 17.33
C GLU A 550 -33.94 -8.90 18.72
N ALA A 551 -34.66 -7.79 18.77
CA ALA A 551 -34.97 -7.08 20.01
C ALA A 551 -36.09 -7.74 20.84
N GLY A 552 -36.95 -8.57 20.22
CA GLY A 552 -38.13 -9.14 20.86
C GLY A 552 -39.27 -8.15 21.06
N THR A 553 -39.42 -7.18 20.16
CA THR A 553 -40.45 -6.13 20.25
C THR A 553 -41.81 -6.68 19.81
N GLY A 554 -42.67 -7.05 20.76
CA GLY A 554 -43.97 -7.66 20.46
C GLY A 554 -43.91 -9.14 20.03
N VAL A 555 -42.72 -9.71 19.92
CA VAL A 555 -42.46 -11.12 19.60
C VAL A 555 -41.41 -11.69 20.56
N LYS A 556 -41.35 -13.02 20.71
CA LYS A 556 -40.21 -13.62 21.43
C LYS A 556 -38.94 -13.45 20.59
N VAL A 557 -37.83 -13.01 21.22
CA VAL A 557 -36.49 -12.97 20.62
C VAL A 557 -36.17 -14.28 19.90
N ASN A 558 -35.81 -14.19 18.62
CA ASN A 558 -35.46 -15.32 17.77
C ASN A 558 -34.43 -14.88 16.72
N LEU A 559 -33.15 -15.09 17.03
CA LEU A 559 -32.02 -14.65 16.21
C LEU A 559 -31.90 -15.43 14.88
N GLU A 560 -32.43 -16.65 14.80
CA GLU A 560 -32.50 -17.44 13.56
C GLU A 560 -33.55 -16.86 12.60
N THR A 561 -34.71 -16.45 13.13
CA THR A 561 -35.73 -15.75 12.33
C THR A 561 -35.28 -14.33 11.98
N ALA A 562 -34.58 -13.63 12.88
CA ALA A 562 -33.97 -12.33 12.58
C ALA A 562 -32.96 -12.45 11.44
N ALA A 563 -32.04 -13.41 11.51
CA ALA A 563 -31.08 -13.69 10.45
C ALA A 563 -31.76 -13.97 9.11
N GLY A 564 -32.80 -14.81 9.09
CA GLY A 564 -33.56 -15.10 7.86
C GLY A 564 -34.27 -13.88 7.23
N TRP A 565 -34.57 -12.84 8.01
CA TRP A 565 -35.06 -11.55 7.49
C TRP A 565 -33.91 -10.61 7.10
N TYR A 566 -32.81 -10.58 7.86
CA TYR A 566 -31.60 -9.85 7.50
C TYR A 566 -31.05 -10.34 6.14
N THR A 567 -31.00 -11.66 5.88
CA THR A 567 -30.54 -12.21 4.57
C THR A 567 -31.32 -11.63 3.40
N LYS A 568 -32.65 -11.67 3.42
CA LYS A 568 -33.49 -11.16 2.32
C LYS A 568 -33.33 -9.65 2.09
N ALA A 569 -33.06 -8.89 3.15
CA ALA A 569 -32.77 -7.46 3.04
C ALA A 569 -31.33 -7.21 2.50
N ALA A 570 -30.36 -8.00 2.95
CA ALA A 570 -28.96 -7.92 2.55
C ALA A 570 -28.74 -8.30 1.07
N GLU A 571 -29.46 -9.31 0.58
CA GLU A 571 -29.53 -9.70 -0.85
C GLU A 571 -30.05 -8.55 -1.75
N GLN A 572 -30.85 -7.63 -1.18
CA GLN A 572 -31.36 -6.43 -1.84
C GLN A 572 -30.52 -5.17 -1.61
N GLY A 573 -29.31 -5.30 -1.06
CA GLY A 573 -28.42 -4.15 -0.83
C GLY A 573 -28.70 -3.37 0.46
N ALA A 574 -29.44 -3.91 1.43
CA ALA A 574 -29.61 -3.24 2.72
C ALA A 574 -28.30 -3.31 3.54
N MET A 575 -27.44 -2.30 3.42
CA MET A 575 -26.11 -2.19 4.05
C MET A 575 -26.10 -2.59 5.54
N HIS A 576 -27.08 -2.13 6.34
CA HIS A 576 -27.21 -2.49 7.76
C HIS A 576 -27.40 -4.01 7.98
N ALA A 577 -28.15 -4.68 7.10
CA ALA A 577 -28.36 -6.13 7.18
C ALA A 577 -27.10 -6.90 6.77
N GLN A 578 -26.35 -6.40 5.78
CA GLN A 578 -25.08 -6.99 5.36
C GLN A 578 -24.04 -6.90 6.49
N ILE A 579 -23.90 -5.74 7.14
CA ILE A 579 -23.03 -5.56 8.31
C ILE A 579 -23.45 -6.52 9.44
N TRP A 580 -24.75 -6.63 9.73
CA TRP A 580 -25.26 -7.55 10.74
C TRP A 580 -24.90 -9.00 10.41
N LEU A 581 -25.11 -9.46 9.17
CA LEU A 581 -24.76 -10.82 8.73
C LEU A 581 -23.25 -11.07 8.75
N GLY A 582 -22.44 -10.07 8.42
CA GLY A 582 -20.99 -10.09 8.57
C GLY A 582 -20.59 -10.46 10.00
N PHE A 583 -21.13 -9.73 10.99
CA PHE A 583 -20.91 -10.03 12.40
C PHE A 583 -21.58 -11.33 12.87
N ALA A 584 -22.75 -11.68 12.35
CA ALA A 584 -23.48 -12.89 12.70
C ALA A 584 -22.72 -14.16 12.29
N HIS A 585 -22.19 -14.21 11.06
CA HIS A 585 -21.35 -15.30 10.59
C HIS A 585 -19.94 -15.30 11.22
N LYS A 586 -19.40 -14.14 11.62
CA LYS A 586 -18.15 -14.05 12.42
C LYS A 586 -18.33 -14.64 13.82
N SER A 587 -19.47 -14.37 14.47
CA SER A 587 -19.75 -14.71 15.87
C SER A 587 -20.48 -16.04 16.08
N GLY A 588 -21.24 -16.51 15.09
CA GLY A 588 -22.17 -17.65 15.21
C GLY A 588 -23.52 -17.26 15.83
N THR A 589 -23.94 -16.00 15.65
CA THR A 589 -25.14 -15.45 16.29
C THR A 589 -26.35 -15.58 15.37
N GLY A 590 -27.27 -16.51 15.67
CA GLY A 590 -28.45 -16.80 14.83
C GLY A 590 -28.15 -17.56 13.53
N VAL A 591 -26.89 -17.66 13.12
CA VAL A 591 -26.40 -18.40 11.94
C VAL A 591 -25.20 -19.26 12.28
N ALA A 592 -24.86 -20.21 11.40
CA ALA A 592 -23.60 -20.95 11.51
C ALA A 592 -22.39 -20.03 11.30
N LYS A 593 -21.28 -20.32 12.02
CA LYS A 593 -20.00 -19.62 11.80
C LYS A 593 -19.46 -19.96 10.41
N ASP A 594 -19.22 -18.92 9.62
CA ASP A 594 -18.65 -19.04 8.28
C ASP A 594 -17.80 -17.79 8.00
N SER A 595 -16.47 -17.96 7.96
CA SER A 595 -15.55 -16.85 7.71
C SER A 595 -15.68 -16.29 6.29
N ARG A 596 -16.09 -17.11 5.31
CA ARG A 596 -16.28 -16.66 3.94
C ARG A 596 -17.55 -15.82 3.82
N LEU A 597 -18.71 -16.32 4.26
CA LEU A 597 -19.95 -15.54 4.22
C LEU A 597 -19.84 -14.27 5.06
N SER A 598 -19.12 -14.31 6.19
CA SER A 598 -18.79 -13.12 6.97
C SER A 598 -18.06 -12.06 6.13
N ALA A 599 -17.00 -12.45 5.42
CA ALA A 599 -16.21 -11.54 4.60
C ALA A 599 -16.92 -11.11 3.31
N ASP A 600 -17.65 -12.00 2.64
CA ASP A 600 -18.45 -11.70 1.44
C ASP A 600 -19.54 -10.63 1.76
N TRP A 601 -20.16 -10.69 2.96
CA TRP A 601 -21.11 -9.66 3.41
C TRP A 601 -20.44 -8.35 3.85
N PHE A 602 -19.30 -8.39 4.55
CA PHE A 602 -18.56 -7.17 4.88
C PHE A 602 -18.06 -6.46 3.62
N LEU A 603 -17.51 -7.19 2.64
CA LEU A 603 -17.10 -6.65 1.36
C LEU A 603 -18.28 -6.00 0.60
N SER A 604 -19.47 -6.61 0.67
CA SER A 604 -20.69 -6.05 0.06
C SER A 604 -21.06 -4.68 0.64
N ALA A 605 -20.97 -4.52 1.97
CA ALA A 605 -21.22 -3.24 2.65
C ALA A 605 -20.06 -2.24 2.51
N ALA A 606 -18.81 -2.72 2.44
CA ALA A 606 -17.62 -1.90 2.26
C ALA A 606 -17.63 -1.16 0.91
N ASN A 607 -18.10 -1.82 -0.15
CA ASN A 607 -18.34 -1.25 -1.48
C ASN A 607 -19.46 -0.20 -1.52
N GLN A 608 -20.35 -0.16 -0.52
CA GLN A 608 -21.36 0.91 -0.36
C GLN A 608 -20.86 2.08 0.51
N GLY A 609 -19.64 1.98 1.05
CA GLY A 609 -19.02 3.06 1.81
C GLY A 609 -19.10 2.94 3.33
N ASP A 610 -19.55 1.83 3.93
CA ASP A 610 -19.56 1.74 5.40
C ASP A 610 -18.15 1.57 5.99
N ALA A 611 -17.73 2.49 6.86
CA ALA A 611 -16.37 2.51 7.41
C ALA A 611 -16.03 1.31 8.31
N VAL A 612 -17.02 0.72 9.00
CA VAL A 612 -16.82 -0.48 9.83
C VAL A 612 -16.70 -1.72 8.94
N ALA A 613 -17.53 -1.82 7.91
CA ALA A 613 -17.45 -2.89 6.91
C ALA A 613 -16.13 -2.82 6.11
N GLN A 614 -15.65 -1.63 5.77
CA GLN A 614 -14.34 -1.40 5.14
C GLN A 614 -13.21 -1.85 6.07
N PHE A 615 -13.24 -1.49 7.35
CA PHE A 615 -12.27 -2.00 8.32
C PHE A 615 -12.31 -3.53 8.43
N GLU A 616 -13.48 -4.13 8.62
CA GLU A 616 -13.66 -5.58 8.75
C GLU A 616 -13.17 -6.33 7.50
N THR A 617 -13.48 -5.81 6.31
CA THR A 617 -12.96 -6.30 5.01
C THR A 617 -11.43 -6.23 4.95
N GLY A 618 -10.84 -5.12 5.40
CA GLY A 618 -9.39 -4.99 5.57
C GLY A 618 -8.79 -6.05 6.50
N THR A 619 -9.45 -6.37 7.63
CA THR A 619 -8.99 -7.45 8.51
C THR A 619 -9.12 -8.84 7.89
N ALA A 620 -10.15 -9.08 7.07
CA ALA A 620 -10.34 -10.34 6.37
C ALA A 620 -9.23 -10.58 5.32
N TYR A 621 -8.86 -9.55 4.55
CA TYR A 621 -7.71 -9.58 3.64
C TYR A 621 -6.36 -9.66 4.38
N GLU A 622 -6.18 -8.97 5.52
CA GLU A 622 -4.93 -9.05 6.29
C GLU A 622 -4.70 -10.45 6.91
N ALA A 623 -5.78 -11.11 7.36
CA ALA A 623 -5.70 -12.41 8.02
C ALA A 623 -5.88 -13.63 7.09
N GLY A 624 -6.33 -13.44 5.85
CA GLY A 624 -6.78 -14.53 4.98
C GLY A 624 -8.05 -15.23 5.50
N ALA A 625 -8.91 -14.48 6.19
CA ALA A 625 -10.08 -15.01 6.89
C ALA A 625 -11.31 -14.98 5.97
N GLY A 626 -11.51 -16.05 5.20
CA GLY A 626 -12.61 -16.18 4.23
C GLY A 626 -12.27 -15.62 2.83
N LEU A 627 -11.42 -14.59 2.78
CA LEU A 627 -10.77 -14.08 1.57
C LEU A 627 -9.34 -14.63 1.46
N ASN A 628 -8.74 -14.56 0.28
CA ASN A 628 -7.30 -14.82 0.14
C ASN A 628 -6.52 -13.70 0.84
N ALA A 629 -5.40 -14.05 1.50
CA ALA A 629 -4.59 -13.06 2.19
C ALA A 629 -3.89 -12.10 1.19
N ASP A 630 -4.23 -10.83 1.24
CA ASP A 630 -3.61 -9.77 0.44
C ASP A 630 -3.42 -8.51 1.29
N ILE A 631 -2.16 -8.10 1.48
CA ILE A 631 -1.82 -6.99 2.37
C ILE A 631 -1.96 -5.63 1.67
N ALA A 632 -1.89 -5.58 0.33
CA ALA A 632 -2.12 -4.34 -0.41
C ALA A 632 -3.62 -4.00 -0.44
N GLU A 633 -4.45 -5.00 -0.72
CA GLU A 633 -5.92 -4.86 -0.67
C GLU A 633 -6.39 -4.53 0.77
N ALA A 634 -5.80 -5.16 1.79
CA ALA A 634 -6.07 -4.79 3.19
C ALA A 634 -5.75 -3.32 3.49
N MET A 635 -4.61 -2.80 3.02
CA MET A 635 -4.26 -1.38 3.19
C MET A 635 -5.21 -0.45 2.44
N PHE A 636 -5.66 -0.80 1.23
CA PHE A 636 -6.66 -0.02 0.50
C PHE A 636 -7.95 0.14 1.32
N TRP A 637 -8.51 -0.97 1.84
CA TRP A 637 -9.74 -0.94 2.64
C TRP A 637 -9.57 -0.23 3.98
N TYR A 638 -8.39 -0.35 4.62
CA TYR A 638 -8.06 0.46 5.78
C TYR A 638 -7.96 1.96 5.44
N GLU A 639 -7.41 2.35 4.29
CA GLU A 639 -7.34 3.76 3.91
C GLU A 639 -8.73 4.37 3.66
N GLN A 640 -9.64 3.65 3.00
CA GLN A 640 -11.03 4.11 2.81
C GLN A 640 -11.73 4.35 4.17
N ALA A 641 -11.60 3.40 5.10
CA ALA A 641 -12.15 3.54 6.45
C ALA A 641 -11.47 4.67 7.25
N ALA A 642 -10.17 4.86 7.08
CA ALA A 642 -9.38 5.90 7.77
C ALA A 642 -9.77 7.32 7.34
N GLN A 643 -10.07 7.52 6.05
CA GLN A 643 -10.63 8.78 5.51
C GLN A 643 -12.02 9.09 6.11
N GLN A 644 -12.82 8.06 6.39
CA GLN A 644 -14.09 8.16 7.12
C GLN A 644 -13.93 8.18 8.65
N ASN A 645 -12.73 8.55 9.12
CA ASN A 645 -12.40 8.74 10.51
C ASN A 645 -12.40 7.48 11.41
N HIS A 646 -12.33 6.27 10.82
CA HIS A 646 -12.24 5.02 11.59
C HIS A 646 -10.85 4.86 12.23
N VAL A 647 -10.80 5.01 13.56
CA VAL A 647 -9.55 5.21 14.33
C VAL A 647 -8.56 4.05 14.23
N GLU A 648 -9.03 2.81 14.34
CA GLU A 648 -8.16 1.63 14.19
C GLU A 648 -7.60 1.53 12.76
N SER A 649 -8.38 1.92 11.74
CA SER A 649 -7.91 1.92 10.36
C SER A 649 -6.85 3.00 10.11
N GLN A 650 -6.99 4.18 10.70
CA GLN A 650 -5.96 5.24 10.69
C GLN A 650 -4.63 4.73 11.27
N TYR A 651 -4.69 3.97 12.37
CA TYR A 651 -3.50 3.29 12.92
C TYR A 651 -2.94 2.24 11.96
N ARG A 652 -3.79 1.36 11.38
CA ARG A 652 -3.37 0.30 10.43
C ARG A 652 -2.65 0.86 9.21
N ILE A 653 -3.24 1.84 8.53
CA ILE A 653 -2.63 2.44 7.32
C ILE A 653 -1.38 3.27 7.66
N GLY A 654 -1.40 3.99 8.80
CA GLY A 654 -0.24 4.71 9.29
C GLY A 654 0.94 3.78 9.62
N MET A 655 0.67 2.56 10.09
CA MET A 655 1.68 1.51 10.28
C MET A 655 2.12 0.86 8.95
N GLY A 656 1.20 0.67 7.99
CA GLY A 656 1.52 0.21 6.64
C GLY A 656 2.55 1.11 5.96
N TYR A 657 2.30 2.43 5.97
CA TYR A 657 3.24 3.45 5.48
C TYR A 657 4.55 3.54 6.27
N LEU A 658 4.55 3.21 7.57
CA LEU A 658 5.78 3.19 8.40
C LEU A 658 6.70 2.01 8.06
N GLN A 659 6.12 0.89 7.62
CA GLN A 659 6.82 -0.39 7.43
C GLN A 659 7.05 -0.75 5.96
N GLY A 660 6.45 -0.03 5.01
CA GLY A 660 6.39 -0.45 3.61
C GLY A 660 5.57 -1.73 3.41
N ARG A 661 4.55 -1.95 4.24
CA ARG A 661 3.76 -3.18 4.30
C ARG A 661 2.40 -2.98 3.61
N GLY A 662 2.26 -3.51 2.39
CA GLY A 662 1.06 -3.36 1.55
C GLY A 662 1.04 -2.05 0.73
N VAL A 663 1.66 -0.99 1.24
CA VAL A 663 1.89 0.30 0.58
C VAL A 663 3.38 0.65 0.56
N GLU A 664 3.80 1.54 -0.33
CA GLU A 664 5.18 2.06 -0.35
C GLU A 664 5.50 2.83 0.94
N SER A 665 6.73 2.72 1.45
CA SER A 665 7.13 3.36 2.71
C SER A 665 7.11 4.88 2.59
N ASN A 666 6.37 5.56 3.46
CA ASN A 666 6.20 7.01 3.43
C ASN A 666 6.05 7.59 4.84
N ASP A 667 7.15 8.07 5.41
CA ASP A 667 7.19 8.62 6.77
C ASP A 667 6.19 9.79 6.97
N VAL A 668 5.89 10.60 5.93
CA VAL A 668 4.96 11.74 6.02
C VAL A 668 3.49 11.27 6.04
N ALA A 669 3.12 10.31 5.19
CA ALA A 669 1.79 9.71 5.22
C ALA A 669 1.57 8.94 6.53
N SER A 670 2.60 8.21 6.98
CA SER A 670 2.62 7.55 8.28
C SER A 670 2.39 8.53 9.44
N PHE A 671 3.15 9.63 9.47
CA PHE A 671 3.00 10.68 10.48
C PHE A 671 1.56 11.23 10.54
N ASN A 672 0.99 11.60 9.39
CA ASN A 672 -0.35 12.18 9.33
C ASN A 672 -1.43 11.20 9.81
N TRP A 673 -1.39 9.94 9.35
CA TRP A 673 -2.38 8.92 9.74
C TRP A 673 -2.25 8.51 11.22
N LEU A 674 -1.02 8.32 11.72
CA LEU A 674 -0.78 8.03 13.14
C LEU A 674 -1.16 9.21 14.04
N LYS A 675 -1.02 10.46 13.56
CA LYS A 675 -1.50 11.65 14.28
C LYS A 675 -3.01 11.67 14.44
N LEU A 676 -3.76 11.45 13.36
CA LEU A 676 -5.23 11.40 13.42
C LEU A 676 -5.72 10.33 14.40
N ALA A 677 -5.09 9.15 14.41
CA ALA A 677 -5.40 8.10 15.37
C ALA A 677 -5.04 8.50 16.82
N ALA A 678 -3.86 9.09 17.04
CA ALA A 678 -3.36 9.48 18.38
C ALA A 678 -4.12 10.67 19.01
N ASP A 679 -4.60 11.61 18.18
CA ASP A 679 -5.49 12.69 18.59
C ASP A 679 -6.82 12.12 19.10
N GLN A 680 -7.36 11.11 18.39
CA GLN A 680 -8.53 10.30 18.77
C GLN A 680 -8.22 9.21 19.81
N ASP A 681 -7.17 9.42 20.61
CA ASP A 681 -6.78 8.60 21.76
C ASP A 681 -6.42 7.13 21.45
N HIS A 682 -6.07 6.79 20.20
CA HIS A 682 -5.45 5.50 19.88
C HIS A 682 -4.05 5.42 20.47
N LYS A 683 -3.92 4.63 21.54
CA LYS A 683 -2.75 4.67 22.43
C LYS A 683 -1.49 4.10 21.76
N GLN A 684 -1.63 3.08 20.91
CA GLN A 684 -0.49 2.57 20.11
C GLN A 684 -0.09 3.57 19.01
N ALA A 685 -1.04 4.23 18.34
CA ALA A 685 -0.69 5.29 17.40
C ALA A 685 0.10 6.42 18.09
N ALA A 686 -0.28 6.84 19.30
CA ALA A 686 0.46 7.81 20.10
C ALA A 686 1.90 7.34 20.44
N ARG A 687 2.08 6.05 20.76
CA ARG A 687 3.41 5.44 20.98
C ARG A 687 4.31 5.52 19.73
N HIS A 688 3.75 5.27 18.54
CA HIS A 688 4.48 5.35 17.27
C HIS A 688 4.73 6.79 16.81
N LEU A 689 3.76 7.68 16.97
CA LEU A 689 3.90 9.10 16.66
C LEU A 689 4.98 9.79 17.53
N GLY A 690 5.10 9.39 18.80
CA GLY A 690 6.18 9.83 19.69
C GLY A 690 7.58 9.53 19.12
N ASP A 691 7.78 8.33 18.53
CA ASP A 691 9.05 8.00 17.86
C ASP A 691 9.29 8.85 16.61
N LEU A 692 8.25 9.12 15.80
CA LEU A 692 8.37 9.96 14.61
C LEU A 692 8.77 11.40 14.97
N LEU A 693 8.05 12.01 15.92
CA LEU A 693 8.32 13.35 16.46
C LEU A 693 9.71 13.46 17.11
N ARG A 694 10.15 12.42 17.84
CA ARG A 694 11.48 12.37 18.46
C ARG A 694 12.61 12.20 17.46
N THR A 695 12.37 11.54 16.33
CA THR A 695 13.40 11.22 15.32
C THR A 695 13.41 12.15 14.11
N GLY A 696 12.38 12.97 13.90
CA GLY A 696 12.27 13.83 12.72
C GLY A 696 11.91 13.04 11.46
N LYS A 697 11.14 11.95 11.61
CA LYS A 697 10.63 11.14 10.50
C LYS A 697 9.21 11.58 10.16
N GLY A 698 9.00 12.09 8.96
CA GLY A 698 7.71 12.58 8.49
C GLY A 698 7.34 13.99 8.99
N SER A 699 8.03 14.50 10.01
CA SER A 699 7.92 15.85 10.56
C SER A 699 9.29 16.42 10.89
N GLU A 700 9.35 17.70 11.26
CA GLU A 700 10.50 18.23 12.01
C GLU A 700 10.59 17.55 13.40
N ILE A 701 11.77 17.60 14.04
CA ILE A 701 11.97 17.06 15.38
C ILE A 701 11.24 17.95 16.40
N ASN A 702 10.26 17.39 17.12
CA ASN A 702 9.54 18.08 18.19
C ASN A 702 9.46 17.19 19.44
N ILE A 703 10.39 17.42 20.38
CA ILE A 703 10.48 16.67 21.64
C ILE A 703 9.29 16.98 22.58
N ALA A 704 8.71 18.18 22.53
CA ALA A 704 7.59 18.56 23.40
C ALA A 704 6.31 17.78 23.04
N ASP A 705 5.99 17.71 21.76
CA ASP A 705 4.86 16.89 21.28
C ASP A 705 5.17 15.39 21.47
N ALA A 706 6.41 14.94 21.25
CA ALA A 706 6.80 13.56 21.52
C ALA A 706 6.54 13.17 22.98
N VAL A 707 6.92 14.02 23.95
CA VAL A 707 6.63 13.85 25.38
C VAL A 707 5.12 13.78 25.65
N PHE A 708 4.30 14.61 24.99
CA PHE A 708 2.85 14.58 25.12
C PHE A 708 2.23 13.25 24.64
N TYR A 709 2.57 12.77 23.45
CA TYR A 709 2.02 11.50 22.93
C TYR A 709 2.61 10.27 23.64
N TYR A 710 3.89 10.28 24.03
CA TYR A 710 4.42 9.22 24.88
C TYR A 710 3.74 9.21 26.26
N ARG A 711 3.40 10.37 26.86
CA ARG A 711 2.66 10.41 28.14
C ARG A 711 1.25 9.83 27.98
N LYS A 712 0.50 10.22 26.93
CA LYS A 712 -0.79 9.58 26.55
C LYS A 712 -0.70 8.04 26.45
N ALA A 713 0.38 7.51 25.87
CA ALA A 713 0.59 6.07 25.69
C ALA A 713 1.08 5.38 26.98
N ALA A 714 1.93 6.05 27.76
CA ALA A 714 2.46 5.56 29.03
C ALA A 714 1.39 5.47 30.13
N ASP A 715 0.45 6.42 30.15
CA ASP A 715 -0.74 6.41 31.03
C ASP A 715 -1.73 5.29 30.65
N ALA A 716 -1.78 4.91 29.37
CA ALA A 716 -2.47 3.73 28.88
C ALA A 716 -1.67 2.42 29.06
N ASN A 717 -0.59 2.48 29.86
CA ASN A 717 0.28 1.37 30.21
C ASN A 717 0.95 0.66 29.03
N ILE A 718 1.44 1.42 28.05
CA ILE A 718 2.30 0.90 26.97
C ILE A 718 3.77 0.99 27.40
N MET A 719 4.39 -0.18 27.62
CA MET A 719 5.75 -0.36 28.12
C MET A 719 6.81 0.46 27.36
N GLU A 720 6.80 0.45 26.03
CA GLU A 720 7.81 1.16 25.23
C GLU A 720 7.64 2.68 25.33
N ALA A 721 6.42 3.18 25.50
CA ALA A 721 6.18 4.61 25.72
C ALA A 721 6.66 5.05 27.10
N GLN A 722 6.51 4.20 28.13
CA GLN A 722 7.04 4.45 29.47
C GLN A 722 8.59 4.54 29.43
N TYR A 723 9.26 3.59 28.78
CA TYR A 723 10.72 3.63 28.58
C TYR A 723 11.17 4.87 27.80
N GLN A 724 10.57 5.18 26.64
CA GLN A 724 10.97 6.34 25.83
C GLN A 724 10.73 7.67 26.55
N LEU A 725 9.63 7.79 27.31
CA LEU A 725 9.35 8.99 28.11
C LEU A 725 10.33 9.13 29.26
N ALA A 726 10.62 8.05 29.98
CA ALA A 726 11.61 8.04 31.07
C ALA A 726 13.01 8.41 30.57
N MET A 727 13.41 7.94 29.38
CA MET A 727 14.67 8.30 28.73
C MET A 727 14.77 9.78 28.35
N ILE A 728 13.65 10.43 27.98
CA ILE A 728 13.62 11.87 27.72
C ILE A 728 13.66 12.67 29.04
N LEU A 729 12.83 12.29 30.01
CA LEU A 729 12.69 13.00 31.30
C LEU A 729 13.90 12.81 32.22
N GLY A 730 14.64 11.71 32.11
CA GLY A 730 15.92 11.47 32.79
C GLY A 730 17.15 12.00 32.03
N GLY A 731 16.96 12.85 31.01
CA GLY A 731 18.03 13.32 30.13
C GLY A 731 18.98 14.35 30.79
N PRO A 732 20.15 14.65 30.18
CA PRO A 732 21.08 15.65 30.69
C PRO A 732 20.45 17.04 30.81
N GLY A 733 20.38 17.57 32.04
CA GLY A 733 19.76 18.86 32.34
C GLY A 733 18.28 18.79 32.78
N ALA A 734 17.73 17.59 32.97
CA ALA A 734 16.43 17.37 33.59
C ALA A 734 16.31 17.99 35.00
N SER A 735 15.08 18.33 35.42
CA SER A 735 14.83 18.74 36.80
C SER A 735 14.68 17.56 37.75
N GLU A 736 14.80 17.80 39.06
CA GLU A 736 14.55 16.81 40.12
C GLU A 736 13.14 16.18 40.04
N ALA A 737 12.16 16.93 39.52
CA ALA A 737 10.81 16.44 39.26
C ALA A 737 10.74 15.54 38.01
N ASP A 738 11.40 15.92 36.91
CA ASP A 738 11.43 15.11 35.69
C ASP A 738 12.17 13.78 35.93
N ILE A 739 13.26 13.82 36.70
CA ILE A 739 14.00 12.63 37.16
C ILE A 739 13.09 11.73 38.01
N SER A 740 12.29 12.31 38.92
CA SER A 740 11.32 11.56 39.73
C SER A 740 10.23 10.90 38.89
N ASP A 741 9.66 11.61 37.92
CA ASP A 741 8.72 11.07 36.92
C ASP A 741 9.37 9.92 36.11
N ALA A 742 10.63 10.11 35.68
CA ALA A 742 11.38 9.12 34.91
C ALA A 742 11.61 7.82 35.67
N ILE A 743 11.97 7.88 36.96
CA ILE A 743 12.15 6.70 37.81
C ILE A 743 10.84 5.90 37.92
N VAL A 744 9.70 6.58 38.12
CA VAL A 744 8.38 5.95 38.21
C VAL A 744 7.96 5.32 36.86
N LEU A 745 8.35 5.92 35.74
CA LEU A 745 8.08 5.38 34.40
C LEU A 745 8.98 4.18 34.06
N TYR A 746 10.27 4.23 34.40
CA TYR A 746 11.16 3.07 34.30
C TYR A 746 10.66 1.92 35.18
N ASP A 747 10.13 2.18 36.38
CA ASP A 747 9.61 1.13 37.28
C ASP A 747 8.41 0.40 36.64
N LYS A 748 7.43 1.15 36.15
CA LYS A 748 6.29 0.58 35.41
C LYS A 748 6.73 -0.25 34.19
N ALA A 749 7.71 0.23 33.42
CA ALA A 749 8.23 -0.49 32.26
C ALA A 749 9.01 -1.75 32.68
N ALA A 750 9.82 -1.66 33.74
CA ALA A 750 10.60 -2.77 34.29
C ALA A 750 9.70 -3.89 34.82
N GLN A 751 8.61 -3.55 35.52
CA GLN A 751 7.61 -4.51 36.00
C GLN A 751 6.84 -5.23 34.87
N GLN A 752 6.76 -4.63 33.68
CA GLN A 752 6.19 -5.25 32.48
C GLN A 752 7.18 -6.11 31.68
N GLY A 753 8.47 -6.09 32.04
CA GLY A 753 9.51 -6.87 31.38
C GLY A 753 10.52 -6.06 30.57
N ASP A 754 10.50 -4.72 30.56
CA ASP A 754 11.50 -3.95 29.82
C ASP A 754 12.90 -4.07 30.44
N SER A 755 13.73 -4.92 29.84
CA SER A 755 15.09 -5.23 30.31
C SER A 755 16.04 -4.02 30.35
N ARG A 756 15.75 -3.00 29.54
CA ARG A 756 16.50 -1.72 29.52
C ARG A 756 16.19 -0.89 30.77
N SER A 757 14.91 -0.74 31.10
CA SER A 757 14.44 -0.08 32.32
C SER A 757 14.91 -0.79 33.59
N GLN A 758 14.88 -2.13 33.58
CA GLN A 758 15.44 -2.97 34.64
C GLN A 758 16.93 -2.70 34.84
N LEU A 759 17.74 -2.71 33.77
CA LEU A 759 19.16 -2.37 33.84
C LEU A 759 19.39 -0.93 34.37
N ILE A 760 18.65 0.05 33.87
CA ILE A 760 18.80 1.47 34.25
C ILE A 760 18.47 1.67 35.74
N LEU A 761 17.36 1.12 36.24
CA LEU A 761 17.03 1.18 37.67
C LEU A 761 18.04 0.42 38.53
N GLY A 762 18.50 -0.74 38.04
CA GLY A 762 19.59 -1.49 38.65
C GLY A 762 20.83 -0.63 38.88
N ILE A 763 21.26 0.09 37.84
CA ILE A 763 22.39 1.04 37.89
C ILE A 763 22.10 2.22 38.83
N TYR A 764 20.91 2.83 38.75
CA TYR A 764 20.57 4.00 39.57
C TYR A 764 20.56 3.68 41.07
N PHE A 765 19.96 2.55 41.48
CA PHE A 765 19.96 2.09 42.87
C PHE A 765 21.32 1.51 43.32
N ASP A 766 22.14 1.01 42.40
CA ASP A 766 23.52 0.57 42.68
C ASP A 766 24.43 1.78 42.97
N GLU A 767 24.54 2.72 42.03
CA GLU A 767 25.51 3.81 42.08
C GLU A 767 25.12 4.93 43.06
N GLY A 768 23.84 5.06 43.39
CA GLY A 768 23.35 6.11 44.29
C GLY A 768 23.41 7.53 43.69
N SER A 769 23.58 7.63 42.37
CA SER A 769 23.89 8.85 41.63
C SER A 769 22.64 9.66 41.22
N VAL A 770 21.50 8.98 41.08
CA VAL A 770 20.21 9.56 40.66
C VAL A 770 19.13 9.37 41.74
N VAL A 771 19.26 8.33 42.55
CA VAL A 771 18.39 7.99 43.70
C VAL A 771 19.28 7.62 44.90
N PRO A 772 18.79 7.66 46.14
CA PRO A 772 19.52 7.10 47.28
C PRO A 772 19.86 5.62 47.03
N ALA A 773 21.13 5.23 47.24
CA ALA A 773 21.60 3.88 46.97
C ALA A 773 20.83 2.84 47.79
N ASP A 774 20.29 1.83 47.10
CA ASP A 774 19.51 0.73 47.67
C ASP A 774 19.96 -0.56 46.97
N LYS A 775 21.03 -1.14 47.50
CA LYS A 775 21.71 -2.30 46.89
C LYS A 775 20.79 -3.52 46.76
N THR A 776 19.78 -3.63 47.62
CA THR A 776 18.76 -4.68 47.56
C THR A 776 17.81 -4.47 46.38
N LYS A 777 17.31 -3.23 46.15
CA LYS A 777 16.54 -2.93 44.93
C LYS A 777 17.38 -3.03 43.67
N ALA A 778 18.64 -2.62 43.72
CA ALA A 778 19.58 -2.78 42.62
C ALA A 778 19.68 -4.25 42.20
N ALA A 779 19.91 -5.15 43.16
CA ALA A 779 19.93 -6.60 42.91
C ALA A 779 18.62 -7.10 42.29
N VAL A 780 17.45 -6.69 42.79
CA VAL A 780 16.14 -7.12 42.24
C VAL A 780 15.97 -6.73 40.76
N TYR A 781 16.24 -5.48 40.38
CA TYR A 781 16.10 -5.09 38.96
C TYR A 781 17.20 -5.70 38.07
N LEU A 782 18.42 -5.88 38.60
CA LEU A 782 19.50 -6.55 37.87
C LEU A 782 19.24 -8.05 37.72
N GLU A 783 18.59 -8.73 38.68
CA GLU A 783 18.09 -10.11 38.56
C GLU A 783 17.10 -10.22 37.38
N MET A 784 16.09 -9.36 37.32
CA MET A 784 15.11 -9.34 36.23
C MET A 784 15.75 -9.13 34.84
N ALA A 785 16.73 -8.23 34.73
CA ALA A 785 17.46 -8.01 33.47
C ALA A 785 18.44 -9.14 33.14
N ALA A 786 19.04 -9.78 34.15
CA ALA A 786 19.99 -10.88 33.99
C ALA A 786 19.31 -12.17 33.48
N GLU A 787 18.08 -12.44 33.93
CA GLU A 787 17.23 -13.52 33.40
C GLU A 787 16.88 -13.30 31.91
N GLN A 788 16.76 -12.05 31.48
CA GLN A 788 16.58 -11.67 30.07
C GLN A 788 17.90 -11.62 29.25
N ASN A 789 18.96 -12.26 29.77
CA ASN A 789 20.27 -12.38 29.15
C ASN A 789 21.00 -11.05 28.84
N ILE A 790 20.77 -10.01 29.65
CA ILE A 790 21.52 -8.74 29.54
C ILE A 790 22.87 -8.87 30.25
N ALA A 791 23.95 -8.91 29.48
CA ALA A 791 25.31 -9.15 29.99
C ALA A 791 25.78 -8.13 31.04
N ASP A 792 25.46 -6.85 30.87
CA ASP A 792 25.80 -5.78 31.82
C ASP A 792 25.06 -5.94 33.16
N ALA A 793 23.83 -6.46 33.12
CA ALA A 793 23.04 -6.74 34.31
C ALA A 793 23.59 -7.97 35.05
N GLN A 794 23.86 -9.05 34.32
CA GLN A 794 24.54 -10.25 34.83
C GLN A 794 25.87 -9.90 35.50
N PHE A 795 26.69 -9.04 34.87
CA PHE A 795 27.96 -8.59 35.43
C PHE A 795 27.79 -7.76 36.72
N ARG A 796 26.95 -6.72 36.72
CA ARG A 796 26.75 -5.86 37.92
C ARG A 796 26.11 -6.63 39.08
N LEU A 797 25.18 -7.54 38.80
CA LEU A 797 24.58 -8.41 39.81
C LEU A 797 25.64 -9.29 40.49
N ALA A 798 26.51 -9.90 39.69
CA ALA A 798 27.60 -10.72 40.19
C ALA A 798 28.61 -9.90 41.04
N GLN A 799 28.84 -8.62 40.72
CA GLN A 799 29.63 -7.71 41.56
C GLN A 799 28.96 -7.43 42.93
N LEU A 800 27.63 -7.25 42.98
CA LEU A 800 26.90 -7.09 44.25
C LEU A 800 26.98 -8.35 45.12
N TYR A 801 26.96 -9.54 44.51
CA TYR A 801 27.06 -10.82 45.21
C TYR A 801 28.50 -11.13 45.69
N ASP A 802 29.52 -11.02 44.84
CA ASP A 802 30.93 -11.26 45.24
C ASP A 802 31.43 -10.22 46.25
N GLY A 803 30.90 -9.00 46.18
CA GLY A 803 31.13 -7.96 47.19
C GLY A 803 30.50 -8.24 48.57
N GLY A 804 29.71 -9.31 48.72
CA GLY A 804 29.04 -9.67 49.98
C GLY A 804 28.00 -8.66 50.46
N VAL A 805 27.49 -7.81 49.54
CA VAL A 805 26.58 -6.70 49.85
C VAL A 805 25.16 -7.20 50.14
N ILE A 806 24.79 -8.36 49.57
CA ILE A 806 23.53 -9.05 49.80
C ILE A 806 23.81 -10.26 50.71
N GLU A 807 23.45 -10.17 51.99
CA GLU A 807 23.81 -11.18 53.02
C GLU A 807 23.40 -12.62 52.71
N SER A 808 22.40 -12.81 51.83
CA SER A 808 21.88 -14.12 51.42
C SER A 808 22.56 -14.72 50.18
N LYS A 809 23.53 -14.03 49.57
CA LYS A 809 24.20 -14.44 48.34
C LYS A 809 25.71 -14.59 48.59
N THR A 810 26.35 -15.45 47.81
CA THR A 810 27.77 -15.82 47.98
C THR A 810 28.55 -15.58 46.69
N ALA A 811 29.88 -15.71 46.77
CA ALA A 811 30.74 -15.76 45.57
C ALA A 811 30.39 -16.95 44.64
N SER A 812 29.70 -17.99 45.13
CA SER A 812 29.20 -19.09 44.29
C SER A 812 28.01 -18.66 43.45
N ASP A 813 27.08 -17.89 44.04
CA ASP A 813 25.97 -17.26 43.32
C ASP A 813 26.47 -16.22 42.33
N ALA A 814 27.57 -15.51 42.64
CA ALA A 814 28.21 -14.56 41.72
C ALA A 814 28.82 -15.26 40.49
N ALA A 815 29.43 -16.44 40.67
CA ALA A 815 30.16 -17.14 39.62
C ALA A 815 29.28 -17.49 38.41
N SER A 816 28.05 -17.95 38.61
CA SER A 816 27.14 -18.31 37.51
C SER A 816 26.69 -17.09 36.69
N TYR A 817 26.45 -15.95 37.34
CA TYR A 817 26.14 -14.70 36.63
C TYR A 817 27.37 -14.10 35.92
N TYR A 818 28.57 -14.21 36.50
CA TYR A 818 29.80 -13.87 35.77
C TYR A 818 30.03 -14.81 34.57
N GLU A 819 29.73 -16.11 34.68
CA GLU A 819 29.87 -17.06 33.58
C GLU A 819 28.88 -16.77 32.45
N ALA A 820 27.62 -16.43 32.77
CA ALA A 820 26.65 -15.98 31.78
C ALA A 820 27.09 -14.68 31.07
N ALA A 821 27.54 -13.68 31.83
CA ALA A 821 28.04 -12.42 31.27
C ALA A 821 29.30 -12.63 30.40
N ALA A 822 30.19 -13.53 30.81
CA ALA A 822 31.38 -13.92 30.03
C ALA A 822 30.99 -14.68 28.75
N GLY A 823 29.99 -15.57 28.81
CA GLY A 823 29.44 -16.24 27.62
C GLY A 823 28.86 -15.27 26.59
N ASN A 824 28.28 -14.15 27.05
CA ASN A 824 27.83 -13.03 26.23
C ASN A 824 28.97 -12.04 25.83
N GLY A 825 30.23 -12.33 26.17
CA GLY A 825 31.41 -11.56 25.75
C GLY A 825 31.84 -10.42 26.68
N HIS A 826 31.21 -10.23 27.85
CA HIS A 826 31.54 -9.13 28.75
C HIS A 826 32.95 -9.29 29.36
N VAL A 827 33.84 -8.33 29.08
CA VAL A 827 35.27 -8.38 29.47
C VAL A 827 35.46 -8.33 30.99
N GLY A 828 34.73 -7.45 31.70
CA GLY A 828 34.78 -7.38 33.16
C GLY A 828 34.43 -8.72 33.84
N ALA A 829 33.38 -9.40 33.38
CA ALA A 829 32.95 -10.69 33.92
C ALA A 829 34.01 -11.78 33.76
N HIS A 830 34.72 -11.84 32.62
CA HIS A 830 35.87 -12.72 32.43
C HIS A 830 36.96 -12.48 33.50
N TYR A 831 37.27 -11.22 33.81
CA TYR A 831 38.29 -10.90 34.82
C TYR A 831 37.88 -11.34 36.23
N TYR A 832 36.66 -11.02 36.66
CA TYR A 832 36.19 -11.41 37.99
C TYR A 832 35.98 -12.93 38.11
N LEU A 833 35.46 -13.61 37.09
CA LEU A 833 35.35 -15.08 37.09
C LEU A 833 36.71 -15.77 37.13
N ALA A 834 37.70 -15.25 36.39
CA ALA A 834 39.07 -15.73 36.47
C ALA A 834 39.63 -15.60 37.90
N ARG A 835 39.38 -14.47 38.57
CA ARG A 835 39.73 -14.27 39.98
C ARG A 835 39.05 -15.28 40.92
N LEU A 836 37.79 -15.63 40.69
CA LEU A 836 37.09 -16.63 41.52
C LEU A 836 37.75 -18.02 41.41
N TYR A 837 38.08 -18.47 40.20
CA TYR A 837 38.79 -19.73 39.96
C TYR A 837 40.26 -19.71 40.43
N ASP A 838 40.91 -18.55 40.43
CA ASP A 838 42.29 -18.35 40.87
C ASP A 838 42.41 -18.31 42.40
N ASP A 839 41.55 -17.53 43.06
CA ASP A 839 41.50 -17.38 44.52
C ASP A 839 40.76 -18.56 45.22
N GLY A 840 40.03 -19.39 44.47
CA GLY A 840 39.21 -20.49 45.01
C GLY A 840 37.98 -20.01 45.81
N ARG A 841 37.41 -18.86 45.43
CA ARG A 841 36.28 -18.23 46.14
C ARG A 841 34.98 -18.52 45.42
N GLY A 842 34.05 -19.22 46.07
CA GLY A 842 32.73 -19.56 45.49
C GLY A 842 32.73 -20.67 44.44
N VAL A 843 33.90 -21.01 43.89
CA VAL A 843 34.15 -22.15 42.99
C VAL A 843 35.39 -22.90 43.46
N ASP A 844 35.50 -24.19 43.13
CA ASP A 844 36.72 -24.95 43.36
C ASP A 844 37.91 -24.29 42.63
N GLN A 845 39.05 -24.18 43.30
CA GLN A 845 40.25 -23.55 42.73
C GLN A 845 40.71 -24.31 41.48
N ASN A 846 40.69 -23.64 40.34
CA ASN A 846 40.99 -24.24 39.05
C ASN A 846 41.79 -23.25 38.17
N PHE A 847 43.12 -23.33 38.29
CA PHE A 847 44.02 -22.46 37.54
C PHE A 847 43.88 -22.59 36.01
N ALA A 848 43.36 -23.70 35.48
CA ALA A 848 43.19 -23.87 34.03
C ALA A 848 42.02 -23.04 33.50
N GLU A 849 40.88 -23.04 34.20
CA GLU A 849 39.76 -22.14 33.89
C GLU A 849 40.11 -20.69 34.23
N ALA A 850 40.82 -20.43 35.33
CA ALA A 850 41.32 -19.08 35.64
C ALA A 850 42.18 -18.52 34.50
N ALA A 851 43.17 -19.29 34.00
CA ALA A 851 44.02 -18.88 32.88
C ALA A 851 43.23 -18.68 31.58
N ARG A 852 42.22 -19.52 31.31
CA ARG A 852 41.30 -19.38 30.17
C ARG A 852 40.51 -18.07 30.24
N TYR A 853 39.92 -17.75 31.39
CA TYR A 853 39.11 -16.54 31.56
C TYR A 853 39.97 -15.26 31.66
N TYR A 854 41.17 -15.30 32.26
CA TYR A 854 42.09 -14.14 32.30
C TYR A 854 42.56 -13.67 30.92
N LYS A 855 42.52 -14.53 29.89
CA LYS A 855 43.04 -14.20 28.56
C LYS A 855 42.36 -12.99 27.93
N LEU A 856 41.03 -12.97 27.82
CA LEU A 856 40.33 -11.85 27.15
C LEU A 856 40.58 -10.50 27.85
N PRO A 857 40.53 -10.38 29.19
CA PRO A 857 40.96 -9.18 29.90
C PRO A 857 42.42 -8.79 29.66
N ALA A 858 43.35 -9.76 29.62
CA ALA A 858 44.76 -9.49 29.34
C ALA A 858 44.97 -8.95 27.92
N ASP A 859 44.32 -9.55 26.91
CA ASP A 859 44.29 -9.08 25.52
C ASP A 859 43.63 -7.68 25.41
N GLN A 860 42.65 -7.37 26.28
CA GLN A 860 41.96 -6.07 26.41
C GLN A 860 42.62 -5.12 27.44
N LEU A 861 43.91 -5.30 27.72
CA LEU A 861 44.72 -4.41 28.58
C LEU A 861 44.21 -4.25 30.02
N TYR A 862 43.97 -5.36 30.72
CA TYR A 862 43.80 -5.41 32.18
C TYR A 862 45.10 -5.84 32.86
N ALA A 863 45.74 -4.92 33.60
CA ALA A 863 47.08 -5.12 34.17
C ALA A 863 47.17 -6.30 35.16
N ASP A 864 46.21 -6.44 36.09
CA ASP A 864 46.22 -7.56 37.05
C ASP A 864 45.98 -8.91 36.36
N ALA A 865 45.13 -8.94 35.32
CA ALA A 865 44.89 -10.16 34.53
C ALA A 865 46.15 -10.63 33.79
N ALA A 866 46.83 -9.70 33.11
CA ALA A 866 48.10 -9.98 32.44
C ALA A 866 49.20 -10.37 33.46
N TRP A 867 49.27 -9.70 34.61
CA TRP A 867 50.18 -10.10 35.69
C TRP A 867 49.91 -11.52 36.21
N ARG A 868 48.65 -11.86 36.54
CA ARG A 868 48.29 -13.20 37.03
C ARG A 868 48.54 -14.28 35.98
N LEU A 869 48.16 -14.05 34.72
CA LEU A 869 48.41 -15.00 33.62
C LEU A 869 49.92 -15.19 33.35
N GLY A 870 50.73 -14.14 33.50
CA GLY A 870 52.20 -14.23 33.47
C GLY A 870 52.78 -15.04 34.64
N VAL A 871 52.25 -14.88 35.86
CA VAL A 871 52.64 -15.71 37.01
C VAL A 871 52.25 -17.18 36.78
N MET A 872 51.06 -17.46 36.23
CA MET A 872 50.62 -18.81 35.88
C MET A 872 51.56 -19.47 34.84
N ALA A 873 51.95 -18.72 33.81
CA ALA A 873 52.89 -19.18 32.78
C ALA A 873 54.33 -19.37 33.30
N ARG A 874 54.72 -18.65 34.37
CA ARG A 874 56.00 -18.84 35.08
C ARG A 874 56.02 -20.11 35.92
N GLU A 875 54.95 -20.36 36.66
CA GLU A 875 54.92 -21.37 37.73
C GLU A 875 54.23 -22.69 37.32
N GLY A 876 53.64 -22.75 36.13
CA GLY A 876 52.97 -23.95 35.61
C GLY A 876 51.57 -24.16 36.20
N LEU A 877 50.92 -23.08 36.64
CA LEU A 877 49.62 -23.12 37.30
C LEU A 877 48.51 -23.16 36.25
N GLY A 878 47.91 -24.33 36.01
CA GLY A 878 46.79 -24.52 35.09
C GLY A 878 47.15 -24.51 33.60
N ILE A 879 48.19 -23.76 33.23
CA ILE A 879 48.85 -23.79 31.92
C ILE A 879 50.27 -24.34 32.04
N ALA A 880 50.79 -24.94 30.97
CA ALA A 880 52.17 -25.40 30.94
C ALA A 880 53.15 -24.23 31.09
N VAL A 881 54.27 -24.46 31.78
CA VAL A 881 55.35 -23.45 31.93
C VAL A 881 55.78 -22.97 30.54
N ASN A 882 55.64 -21.69 30.29
CA ASN A 882 55.87 -21.09 28.99
C ASN A 882 56.49 -19.69 29.13
N THR A 883 57.80 -19.62 28.88
CA THR A 883 58.59 -18.39 28.94
C THR A 883 58.05 -17.29 28.02
N GLU A 884 57.61 -17.64 26.81
CA GLU A 884 57.15 -16.65 25.82
C GLU A 884 55.82 -16.01 26.26
N VAL A 885 54.87 -16.82 26.73
CA VAL A 885 53.60 -16.30 27.29
C VAL A 885 53.86 -15.51 28.57
N MET A 886 54.75 -15.99 29.45
CA MET A 886 55.15 -15.25 30.65
C MET A 886 55.76 -13.88 30.30
N GLU A 887 56.67 -13.82 29.32
CA GLU A 887 57.31 -12.59 28.87
C GLU A 887 56.29 -11.61 28.27
N GLN A 888 55.47 -12.08 27.32
CA GLN A 888 54.42 -11.26 26.69
C GLN A 888 53.44 -10.69 27.71
N MET A 889 52.99 -11.50 28.67
CA MET A 889 52.01 -11.09 29.68
C MET A 889 52.61 -10.15 30.75
N PHE A 890 53.85 -10.38 31.19
CA PHE A 890 54.54 -9.42 32.07
C PHE A 890 54.88 -8.12 31.33
N LEU A 891 55.24 -8.14 30.05
CA LEU A 891 55.46 -6.93 29.26
C LEU A 891 54.16 -6.12 29.12
N ALA A 892 53.03 -6.78 28.84
CA ALA A 892 51.71 -6.15 28.75
C ALA A 892 51.30 -5.49 30.09
N ALA A 893 51.49 -6.17 31.22
CA ALA A 893 51.21 -5.62 32.55
C ALA A 893 52.18 -4.47 32.91
N ALA A 894 53.48 -4.64 32.66
CA ALA A 894 54.49 -3.63 32.98
C ALA A 894 54.31 -2.34 32.17
N GLY A 895 53.90 -2.45 30.89
CA GLY A 895 53.57 -1.31 30.02
C GLY A 895 52.33 -0.53 30.45
N GLN A 896 51.42 -1.16 31.19
CA GLN A 896 50.26 -0.51 31.83
C GLN A 896 50.58 0.09 33.21
N GLY A 897 51.83 -0.05 33.67
CA GLY A 897 52.27 0.46 34.97
C GLY A 897 52.32 -0.56 36.10
N ASP A 898 52.16 -1.87 35.86
CA ASP A 898 52.22 -2.84 36.96
C ASP A 898 53.65 -2.96 37.54
N VAL A 899 53.82 -2.44 38.76
CA VAL A 899 55.09 -2.43 39.49
C VAL A 899 55.63 -3.84 39.80
N ARG A 900 54.74 -4.84 39.95
CA ARG A 900 55.10 -6.23 40.24
C ARG A 900 55.66 -6.90 39.00
N ALA A 901 55.06 -6.65 37.84
CA ALA A 901 55.54 -7.09 36.53
C ALA A 901 56.89 -6.44 36.19
N GLN A 902 57.03 -5.13 36.42
CA GLN A 902 58.29 -4.39 36.24
C GLN A 902 59.40 -4.97 37.12
N LEU A 903 59.16 -5.18 38.42
CA LEU A 903 60.13 -5.80 39.34
C LEU A 903 60.48 -7.25 38.93
N ALA A 904 59.51 -8.03 38.45
CA ALA A 904 59.73 -9.41 38.02
C ALA A 904 60.59 -9.50 36.75
N LEU A 905 60.30 -8.72 35.72
CA LEU A 905 61.11 -8.62 34.50
C LEU A 905 62.52 -8.12 34.82
N GLY A 906 62.63 -7.07 35.65
CA GLY A 906 63.89 -6.52 36.13
C GLY A 906 64.79 -7.58 36.77
N LYS A 907 64.22 -8.47 37.58
CA LYS A 907 64.94 -9.58 38.23
C LYS A 907 65.25 -10.75 37.29
N ALA A 908 64.34 -11.11 36.38
CA ALA A 908 64.52 -12.22 35.45
C ALA A 908 65.61 -11.92 34.42
N TYR A 909 65.53 -10.78 33.71
CA TYR A 909 66.55 -10.35 32.76
C TYR A 909 67.92 -10.13 33.41
N ARG A 910 67.99 -9.73 34.69
CA ARG A 910 69.25 -9.63 35.43
C ARG A 910 69.91 -10.98 35.64
N LYS A 911 69.14 -11.98 36.10
CA LYS A 911 69.68 -13.31 36.42
C LYS A 911 70.00 -14.16 35.19
N GLY A 912 69.31 -13.96 34.07
CA GLY A 912 69.31 -14.95 32.98
C GLY A 912 68.54 -16.22 33.35
N ASP A 913 67.53 -16.07 34.20
CA ASP A 913 66.73 -17.15 34.79
C ASP A 913 65.34 -17.12 34.15
N MET A 914 64.96 -18.23 33.50
CA MET A 914 63.88 -18.38 32.50
C MET A 914 64.01 -17.48 31.24
N LEU A 915 64.41 -16.21 31.38
CA LEU A 915 64.70 -15.29 30.26
C LEU A 915 66.19 -15.23 29.91
N ALA A 916 66.50 -14.86 28.68
CA ALA A 916 67.89 -14.56 28.28
C ALA A 916 68.43 -13.36 29.08
N GLN A 917 69.67 -13.45 29.57
CA GLN A 917 70.26 -12.37 30.38
C GLN A 917 70.40 -11.08 29.56
N ASN A 918 69.78 -10.01 30.04
CA ASN A 918 69.80 -8.69 29.41
C ASN A 918 69.80 -7.58 30.46
N TYR A 919 70.99 -7.10 30.83
CA TYR A 919 71.10 -6.08 31.87
C TYR A 919 70.50 -4.71 31.48
N GLU A 920 70.37 -4.39 30.20
CA GLU A 920 69.77 -3.14 29.72
C GLU A 920 68.26 -3.13 29.94
N GLN A 921 67.59 -4.24 29.59
CA GLN A 921 66.18 -4.46 29.91
C GLN A 921 65.96 -4.56 31.42
N ALA A 922 66.86 -5.24 32.14
CA ALA A 922 66.79 -5.30 33.61
C ALA A 922 66.81 -3.90 34.25
N ILE A 923 67.77 -3.05 33.88
CA ILE A 923 67.85 -1.66 34.36
C ILE A 923 66.60 -0.86 33.97
N THR A 924 66.08 -1.06 32.76
CA THR A 924 64.87 -0.37 32.28
C THR A 924 63.65 -0.68 33.15
N PHE A 925 63.34 -1.94 33.38
CA PHE A 925 62.18 -2.33 34.20
C PHE A 925 62.37 -2.02 35.69
N LEU A 926 63.60 -2.12 36.22
CA LEU A 926 63.90 -1.68 37.59
C LEU A 926 63.66 -0.18 37.75
N ASN A 927 64.11 0.67 36.81
CA ASN A 927 63.85 2.12 36.86
C ASN A 927 62.35 2.46 36.82
N LEU A 928 61.54 1.71 36.06
CA LEU A 928 60.08 1.89 36.05
C LEU A 928 59.46 1.60 37.42
N ALA A 929 59.90 0.54 38.09
CA ALA A 929 59.43 0.21 39.44
C ALA A 929 59.95 1.22 40.50
N ILE A 930 61.17 1.73 40.35
CA ILE A 930 61.75 2.78 41.21
C ILE A 930 60.98 4.10 41.09
N ASN A 931 60.51 4.47 39.90
CA ASN A 931 59.62 5.63 39.71
C ASN A 931 58.28 5.48 40.47
N GLN A 932 57.88 4.25 40.79
CA GLN A 932 56.73 3.90 41.62
C GLN A 932 57.12 3.61 43.09
N GLN A 933 58.32 4.03 43.50
CA GLN A 933 58.87 3.91 44.86
C GLN A 933 59.13 2.47 45.34
N ASP A 934 59.29 1.50 44.43
CA ASP A 934 59.62 0.13 44.83
C ASP A 934 61.06 -0.01 45.37
N ARG A 935 61.14 -0.20 46.68
CA ARG A 935 62.39 -0.33 47.45
C ARG A 935 63.20 -1.59 47.15
N GLU A 936 62.58 -2.64 46.63
CA GLU A 936 63.24 -3.90 46.27
C GLU A 936 63.88 -3.79 44.87
N ALA A 937 63.27 -3.05 43.95
CA ALA A 937 63.86 -2.63 42.68
C ALA A 937 65.06 -1.72 42.91
N GLU A 938 64.92 -0.72 43.80
CA GLU A 938 66.00 0.19 44.18
C GLU A 938 67.19 -0.55 44.81
N PHE A 939 66.94 -1.51 45.73
CA PHE A 939 67.98 -2.40 46.24
C PHE A 939 68.62 -3.29 45.15
N THR A 940 67.81 -3.83 44.23
CA THR A 940 68.28 -4.67 43.12
C THR A 940 69.19 -3.88 42.17
N LEU A 941 68.83 -2.64 41.83
CA LEU A 941 69.65 -1.76 40.99
C LEU A 941 70.92 -1.32 41.73
N GLY A 942 70.86 -1.09 43.05
CA GLY A 942 72.03 -0.88 43.88
C GLY A 942 73.05 -2.03 43.80
N GLN A 943 72.59 -3.28 43.82
CA GLN A 943 73.46 -4.44 43.59
C GLN A 943 74.08 -4.42 42.19
N MET A 944 73.31 -4.11 41.15
CA MET A 944 73.81 -4.04 39.77
C MET A 944 74.95 -3.03 39.63
N ARG A 945 74.77 -1.82 40.18
CA ARG A 945 75.78 -0.76 40.17
C ARG A 945 77.03 -1.15 40.96
N LEU A 946 76.90 -1.89 42.07
CA LEU A 946 78.05 -2.36 42.85
C LEU A 946 78.86 -3.42 42.10
N ASN A 947 78.19 -4.34 41.40
CA ASN A 947 78.80 -5.49 40.73
C ASN A 947 79.32 -5.17 39.31
N GLY A 948 78.82 -4.12 38.66
CA GLY A 948 79.08 -3.84 37.25
C GLY A 948 78.17 -4.63 36.29
N GLU A 949 76.94 -4.92 36.72
CA GLU A 949 75.92 -5.61 35.91
C GLU A 949 75.25 -4.58 34.98
N GLY A 950 75.58 -4.60 33.69
CA GLY A 950 75.02 -3.69 32.67
C GLY A 950 75.67 -2.31 32.55
N SER A 951 76.59 -1.96 33.44
CA SER A 951 77.47 -0.79 33.32
C SER A 951 78.82 -1.09 33.96
N PRO A 952 79.87 -0.27 33.78
CA PRO A 952 80.98 -0.25 34.73
C PRO A 952 80.45 -0.14 36.17
N ALA A 953 81.16 -0.75 37.12
CA ALA A 953 80.79 -0.68 38.53
C ALA A 953 80.89 0.77 39.03
N ASP A 954 79.80 1.28 39.61
CA ASP A 954 79.71 2.59 40.25
C ASP A 954 79.24 2.38 41.71
N PRO A 955 80.19 2.25 42.66
CA PRO A 955 79.88 2.10 44.07
C PRO A 955 79.22 3.33 44.70
N GLU A 956 79.40 4.52 44.12
CA GLU A 956 78.73 5.73 44.61
C GLU A 956 77.25 5.75 44.19
N ALA A 957 76.92 5.31 42.97
CA ALA A 957 75.54 5.03 42.58
C ALA A 957 74.93 3.91 43.41
N ALA A 958 75.67 2.82 43.65
CA ALA A 958 75.21 1.73 44.51
C ALA A 958 74.84 2.24 45.91
N VAL A 959 75.68 3.08 46.51
CA VAL A 959 75.42 3.69 47.83
C VAL A 959 74.29 4.71 47.80
N ARG A 960 74.05 5.43 46.69
CA ARG A 960 72.83 6.25 46.53
C ARG A 960 71.58 5.37 46.56
N HIS A 961 71.50 4.34 45.72
CA HIS A 961 70.36 3.43 45.68
C HIS A 961 70.15 2.67 46.99
N PHE A 962 71.23 2.14 47.60
CA PHE A 962 71.12 1.48 48.90
C PHE A 962 70.64 2.44 50.01
N ARG A 963 70.97 3.75 49.94
CA ARG A 963 70.43 4.74 50.88
C ARG A 963 68.93 4.97 50.66
N THR A 964 68.49 5.22 49.42
CA THR A 964 67.06 5.35 49.10
C THR A 964 66.27 4.13 49.57
N ALA A 965 66.74 2.92 49.30
CA ALA A 965 66.09 1.69 49.74
C ALA A 965 66.12 1.53 51.28
N ALA A 966 67.25 1.86 51.92
CA ALA A 966 67.42 1.79 53.37
C ALA A 966 66.50 2.75 54.13
N ASP A 967 66.29 3.96 53.59
CA ASP A 967 65.40 4.98 54.15
C ASP A 967 63.91 4.62 53.93
N ASN A 968 63.60 3.80 52.90
CA ASN A 968 62.29 3.16 52.71
C ASN A 968 62.18 1.80 53.45
N ASP A 969 62.87 1.67 54.58
CA ASP A 969 62.89 0.50 55.47
C ASP A 969 63.30 -0.85 54.82
N HIS A 970 64.08 -0.84 53.73
CA HIS A 970 64.57 -2.10 53.16
C HIS A 970 65.71 -2.71 53.99
N MET A 971 65.38 -3.71 54.84
CA MET A 971 66.29 -4.37 55.79
C MET A 971 67.67 -4.73 55.23
N LEU A 972 67.71 -5.34 54.03
CA LEU A 972 68.99 -5.75 53.42
C LEU A 972 69.78 -4.56 52.87
N ALA A 973 69.10 -3.48 52.45
CA ALA A 973 69.79 -2.25 52.02
C ALA A 973 70.41 -1.54 53.22
N GLN A 974 69.68 -1.44 54.34
CA GLN A 974 70.19 -0.90 55.61
C GLN A 974 71.49 -1.63 56.02
N TYR A 975 71.51 -2.96 56.00
CA TYR A 975 72.71 -3.74 56.32
C TYR A 975 73.84 -3.58 55.28
N THR A 976 73.55 -3.69 53.98
CA THR A 976 74.58 -3.59 52.93
C THR A 976 75.23 -2.20 52.90
N LEU A 977 74.45 -1.13 53.08
CA LEU A 977 74.95 0.23 53.22
C LEU A 977 75.85 0.37 54.45
N ALA A 978 75.42 -0.17 55.59
CA ALA A 978 76.20 -0.14 56.82
C ALA A 978 77.56 -0.86 56.69
N GLU A 979 77.62 -2.02 56.03
CA GLU A 979 78.87 -2.73 55.75
C GLU A 979 79.81 -1.94 54.82
N LEU A 980 79.28 -1.31 53.76
CA LEU A 980 80.08 -0.48 52.84
C LEU A 980 80.69 0.74 53.54
N LEU A 981 79.88 1.47 54.30
CA LEU A 981 80.30 2.64 55.09
C LEU A 981 81.24 2.26 56.25
N HIS A 982 81.05 1.09 56.87
CA HIS A 982 81.92 0.56 57.91
C HIS A 982 83.29 0.15 57.38
N MET A 983 83.34 -0.52 56.22
CA MET A 983 84.59 -0.99 55.63
C MET A 983 85.46 0.13 55.07
N GLY A 984 84.87 1.21 54.53
CA GLY A 984 85.61 2.37 54.04
C GLY A 984 86.53 2.12 52.83
N LYS A 985 86.41 0.96 52.19
CA LYS A 985 87.29 0.51 51.08
C LYS A 985 86.81 0.95 49.70
N VAL A 986 85.50 1.18 49.55
CA VAL A 986 84.82 1.36 48.26
C VAL A 986 84.08 2.70 48.19
N VAL A 987 83.64 3.20 49.35
CA VAL A 987 83.20 4.58 49.59
C VAL A 987 83.93 5.09 50.85
N LYS A 988 83.92 6.42 51.06
CA LYS A 988 84.49 7.04 52.27
C LYS A 988 83.90 6.41 53.54
N GLN A 989 84.75 6.06 54.49
CA GLN A 989 84.31 5.49 55.77
C GLN A 989 83.47 6.51 56.55
N ASP A 990 82.24 6.12 56.93
CA ASP A 990 81.47 6.81 57.96
C ASP A 990 80.95 5.81 58.99
N MET A 991 81.61 5.82 60.15
CA MET A 991 81.28 4.94 61.27
C MET A 991 79.99 5.31 62.00
N THR A 992 79.48 6.53 61.81
CA THR A 992 78.27 7.05 62.47
C THR A 992 77.03 6.69 61.66
N GLU A 993 77.08 6.93 60.34
CA GLU A 993 76.04 6.52 59.40
C GLU A 993 75.93 4.98 59.34
N ALA A 994 77.07 4.26 59.32
CA ALA A 994 77.07 2.81 59.44
C ALA A 994 76.40 2.33 60.74
N ALA A 995 76.70 2.96 61.88
CA ALA A 995 76.12 2.59 63.16
C ALA A 995 74.60 2.76 63.19
N TYR A 996 74.08 3.85 62.60
CA TYR A 996 72.66 4.10 62.45
C TYR A 996 71.97 2.99 61.65
N TYR A 997 72.44 2.69 60.43
CA TYR A 997 71.79 1.69 59.58
C TYR A 997 71.94 0.25 60.10
N TYR A 998 73.04 -0.08 60.80
CA TYR A 998 73.09 -1.34 61.57
C TYR A 998 72.01 -1.37 62.65
N GLU A 999 71.78 -0.29 63.41
CA GLU A 999 70.74 -0.26 64.45
C GLU A 999 69.32 -0.42 63.87
N GLN A 1000 69.04 0.13 62.68
CA GLN A 1000 67.74 -0.07 62.01
C GLN A 1000 67.55 -1.51 61.51
N ALA A 1001 68.52 -2.06 60.78
CA ALA A 1001 68.46 -3.46 60.34
C ALA A 1001 68.40 -4.44 61.55
N ALA A 1002 69.04 -4.09 62.67
CA ALA A 1002 68.97 -4.85 63.90
C ALA A 1002 67.56 -4.86 64.54
N LYS A 1003 66.84 -3.72 64.49
CA LYS A 1003 65.44 -3.61 64.93
C LYS A 1003 64.48 -4.40 64.05
N GLN A 1004 64.74 -4.45 62.74
CA GLN A 1004 64.02 -5.33 61.80
C GLN A 1004 64.31 -6.83 62.00
N GLY A 1005 65.22 -7.19 62.92
CA GLY A 1005 65.53 -8.57 63.26
C GLY A 1005 66.77 -9.14 62.58
N TYR A 1006 67.49 -8.39 61.74
CA TYR A 1006 68.60 -8.95 60.96
C TYR A 1006 69.80 -9.33 61.85
N MET A 1007 70.05 -10.64 61.96
CA MET A 1007 70.99 -11.25 62.91
C MET A 1007 72.42 -10.64 62.87
N MET A 1008 72.97 -10.43 61.68
CA MET A 1008 74.32 -9.85 61.53
C MET A 1008 74.35 -8.36 61.92
N ALA A 1009 73.28 -7.62 61.63
CA ALA A 1009 73.18 -6.23 62.07
C ALA A 1009 73.11 -6.13 63.59
N GLN A 1010 72.33 -6.99 64.26
CA GLN A 1010 72.28 -7.07 65.73
C GLN A 1010 73.68 -7.31 66.33
N TYR A 1011 74.47 -8.25 65.77
CA TYR A 1011 75.85 -8.45 66.19
C TYR A 1011 76.75 -7.21 65.96
N ARG A 1012 76.66 -6.58 64.79
CA ARG A 1012 77.45 -5.37 64.46
C ARG A 1012 77.11 -4.21 65.38
N THR A 1013 75.84 -3.91 65.59
CA THR A 1013 75.35 -2.89 66.53
C THR A 1013 75.85 -3.15 67.95
N ALA A 1014 75.77 -4.41 68.42
CA ALA A 1014 76.26 -4.79 69.74
C ALA A 1014 77.76 -4.51 69.89
N LEU A 1015 78.58 -4.94 68.91
CA LEU A 1015 80.03 -4.73 68.89
C LEU A 1015 80.42 -3.24 68.83
N LEU A 1016 79.59 -2.38 68.22
CA LEU A 1016 79.80 -0.93 68.22
C LEU A 1016 79.56 -0.33 69.62
N TYR A 1017 78.43 -0.65 70.28
CA TYR A 1017 78.16 -0.24 71.66
C TYR A 1017 79.21 -0.73 72.67
N ASP A 1018 79.75 -1.93 72.45
CA ASP A 1018 80.77 -2.59 73.26
C ASP A 1018 82.13 -1.90 73.11
N THR A 1019 82.56 -1.65 71.87
CA THR A 1019 83.85 -1.02 71.56
C THR A 1019 83.84 0.52 71.60
N GLY A 1020 82.68 1.16 71.81
CA GLY A 1020 82.53 2.61 71.85
C GLY A 1020 82.65 3.30 70.48
N LYS A 1021 82.38 2.58 69.40
CA LYS A 1021 82.62 3.03 68.02
C LYS A 1021 81.34 3.54 67.34
N GLY A 1022 81.49 4.50 66.42
CA GLY A 1022 80.35 5.07 65.68
C GLY A 1022 79.39 5.90 66.53
N GLY A 1023 79.87 6.47 67.64
CA GLY A 1023 79.04 7.18 68.62
C GLY A 1023 78.26 6.28 69.59
N LEU A 1024 78.08 4.99 69.24
CA LEU A 1024 77.44 4.01 70.12
C LEU A 1024 78.40 3.61 71.25
N LYS A 1025 77.97 3.77 72.50
CA LYS A 1025 78.74 3.36 73.69
C LYS A 1025 77.81 2.97 74.83
N GLY A 1026 77.98 1.74 75.34
CA GLY A 1026 77.28 1.29 76.54
C GLY A 1026 77.10 -0.22 76.57
N TYR A 1027 77.74 -0.90 77.53
CA TYR A 1027 77.64 -2.35 77.67
C TYR A 1027 76.20 -2.85 77.89
N ALA A 1028 75.31 -2.03 78.46
CA ALA A 1028 73.89 -2.39 78.65
C ALA A 1028 73.11 -2.44 77.32
N GLN A 1029 73.53 -1.65 76.32
CA GLN A 1029 72.99 -1.66 74.96
C GLN A 1029 73.66 -2.77 74.14
N ALA A 1030 74.99 -2.94 74.27
CA ALA A 1030 75.71 -4.06 73.68
C ALA A 1030 75.10 -5.40 74.08
N ALA A 1031 74.86 -5.60 75.37
CA ALA A 1031 74.18 -6.77 75.92
C ALA A 1031 72.84 -7.07 75.25
N LYS A 1032 71.96 -6.08 75.06
CA LYS A 1032 70.64 -6.27 74.43
C LYS A 1032 70.76 -6.78 72.99
N PHE A 1033 71.62 -6.15 72.19
CA PHE A 1033 71.81 -6.54 70.79
C PHE A 1033 72.58 -7.86 70.65
N TYR A 1034 73.55 -8.14 71.53
CA TYR A 1034 74.17 -9.46 71.62
C TYR A 1034 73.12 -10.51 72.01
N GLU A 1035 72.21 -10.26 72.95
CA GLU A 1035 71.15 -11.20 73.35
C GLU A 1035 70.17 -11.52 72.23
N GLN A 1036 69.77 -10.52 71.43
CA GLN A 1036 68.92 -10.75 70.25
C GLN A 1036 69.63 -11.66 69.23
N ALA A 1037 70.86 -11.34 68.86
CA ALA A 1037 71.65 -12.15 67.93
C ALA A 1037 71.97 -13.54 68.51
N ALA A 1038 72.20 -13.64 69.82
CA ALA A 1038 72.50 -14.89 70.53
C ALA A 1038 71.30 -15.85 70.59
N LYS A 1039 70.07 -15.32 70.72
CA LYS A 1039 68.83 -16.09 70.61
C LYS A 1039 68.58 -16.62 69.19
N GLN A 1040 68.96 -15.84 68.17
CA GLN A 1040 69.01 -16.31 66.78
C GLN A 1040 70.19 -17.27 66.50
N GLY A 1041 71.06 -17.51 67.48
CA GLY A 1041 72.14 -18.49 67.40
C GLY A 1041 73.50 -17.97 66.96
N HIS A 1042 73.72 -16.64 66.88
CA HIS A 1042 74.99 -16.06 66.46
C HIS A 1042 76.11 -16.28 67.49
N VAL A 1043 77.12 -17.08 67.10
CA VAL A 1043 78.16 -17.63 67.98
C VAL A 1043 78.94 -16.55 68.74
N ALA A 1044 79.49 -15.55 68.04
CA ALA A 1044 80.27 -14.49 68.69
C ALA A 1044 79.40 -13.58 69.59
N SER A 1045 78.08 -13.51 69.35
CA SER A 1045 77.17 -12.79 70.26
C SER A 1045 76.88 -13.58 71.53
N GLN A 1046 76.77 -14.91 71.43
CA GLN A 1046 76.68 -15.80 72.59
C GLN A 1046 77.95 -15.70 73.45
N HIS A 1047 79.12 -15.70 72.81
CA HIS A 1047 80.42 -15.49 73.48
C HIS A 1047 80.49 -14.11 74.19
N ASN A 1048 80.28 -13.01 73.46
CA ASN A 1048 80.47 -11.66 74.01
C ASN A 1048 79.43 -11.34 75.10
N LEU A 1049 78.18 -11.82 74.98
CA LEU A 1049 77.17 -11.68 76.03
C LEU A 1049 77.58 -12.39 77.32
N ALA A 1050 78.20 -13.56 77.21
CA ALA A 1050 78.70 -14.30 78.36
C ALA A 1050 79.85 -13.58 79.08
N ILE A 1051 80.75 -12.92 78.34
CA ILE A 1051 81.77 -12.02 78.93
C ILE A 1051 81.10 -10.89 79.73
N LEU A 1052 80.09 -10.22 79.17
CA LEU A 1052 79.40 -9.11 79.85
C LEU A 1052 78.69 -9.59 81.14
N LEU A 1053 78.11 -10.78 81.11
CA LEU A 1053 77.45 -11.41 82.27
C LEU A 1053 78.43 -11.92 83.33
N GLU A 1054 79.59 -12.45 82.95
CA GLU A 1054 80.63 -12.89 83.89
C GLU A 1054 81.23 -11.70 84.64
N ASN A 1055 81.48 -10.59 83.93
CA ASN A 1055 82.18 -9.43 84.47
C ASN A 1055 81.24 -8.34 85.03
N GLY A 1056 79.92 -8.48 84.88
CA GLY A 1056 78.95 -7.47 85.32
C GLY A 1056 79.02 -6.15 84.52
N LEU A 1057 79.39 -6.24 83.25
CA LEU A 1057 79.57 -5.08 82.37
C LEU A 1057 78.23 -4.73 81.72
N GLY A 1058 77.58 -3.67 82.22
CA GLY A 1058 76.27 -3.20 81.72
C GLY A 1058 75.07 -4.08 82.09
N LEU A 1059 75.33 -5.31 82.51
CA LEU A 1059 74.38 -6.23 83.14
C LEU A 1059 74.77 -6.44 84.61
N LYS A 1060 73.83 -6.90 85.43
CA LYS A 1060 74.19 -7.47 86.73
C LYS A 1060 75.02 -8.73 86.49
N ALA A 1061 76.13 -8.90 87.20
CA ALA A 1061 76.95 -10.10 87.09
C ALA A 1061 76.11 -11.35 87.45
N ASP A 1062 76.00 -12.28 86.49
CA ASP A 1062 75.28 -13.54 86.65
C ASP A 1062 76.09 -14.68 86.01
N MET A 1063 76.77 -15.43 86.88
CA MET A 1063 77.61 -16.54 86.48
C MET A 1063 76.80 -17.70 85.88
N LYS A 1064 75.51 -17.88 86.24
CA LYS A 1064 74.68 -18.94 85.67
C LYS A 1064 74.32 -18.60 84.22
N GLN A 1065 73.91 -17.35 83.98
CA GLN A 1065 73.55 -16.90 82.64
C GLN A 1065 74.78 -16.76 81.72
N ALA A 1066 75.94 -16.36 82.27
CA ALA A 1066 77.21 -16.41 81.55
C ALA A 1066 77.58 -17.84 81.15
N ALA A 1067 77.50 -18.81 82.07
CA ALA A 1067 77.78 -20.21 81.77
C ALA A 1067 76.82 -20.80 80.71
N TYR A 1068 75.54 -20.44 80.74
CA TYR A 1068 74.57 -20.81 79.71
C TYR A 1068 74.99 -20.29 78.32
N TRP A 1069 75.34 -19.00 78.20
CA TRP A 1069 75.68 -18.40 76.92
C TRP A 1069 77.06 -18.83 76.39
N TYR A 1070 78.07 -19.01 77.26
CA TYR A 1070 79.30 -19.69 76.85
C TYR A 1070 79.01 -21.13 76.41
N GLY A 1071 78.05 -21.83 77.02
CA GLY A 1071 77.61 -23.17 76.58
C GLY A 1071 77.10 -23.19 75.15
N GLN A 1072 76.18 -22.29 74.81
CA GLN A 1072 75.63 -22.17 73.47
C GLN A 1072 76.68 -21.81 72.41
N ALA A 1073 77.66 -20.95 72.75
CA ALA A 1073 78.80 -20.67 71.88
C ALA A 1073 79.75 -21.88 71.76
N ALA A 1074 80.01 -22.58 72.87
CA ALA A 1074 80.94 -23.70 72.96
C ALA A 1074 80.46 -24.94 72.21
N GLU A 1075 79.16 -25.24 72.27
CA GLU A 1075 78.49 -26.28 71.47
C GLU A 1075 78.66 -26.03 69.96
N LYS A 1076 78.74 -24.76 69.55
CA LYS A 1076 78.97 -24.32 68.15
C LYS A 1076 80.45 -24.15 67.79
N GLY A 1077 81.36 -24.64 68.64
CA GLY A 1077 82.79 -24.66 68.35
C GLY A 1077 83.57 -23.44 68.84
N ASP A 1078 82.97 -22.46 69.53
CA ASP A 1078 83.71 -21.26 69.95
C ASP A 1078 84.81 -21.59 70.96
N MET A 1079 86.06 -21.54 70.50
CA MET A 1079 87.27 -21.89 71.24
C MET A 1079 87.40 -21.11 72.57
N ASN A 1080 87.02 -19.84 72.57
CA ASN A 1080 87.18 -18.98 73.74
C ASN A 1080 86.06 -19.23 74.76
N ALA A 1081 84.84 -19.55 74.31
CA ALA A 1081 83.72 -19.93 75.18
C ALA A 1081 83.93 -21.32 75.77
N GLN A 1082 84.47 -22.25 75.00
CA GLN A 1082 84.93 -23.55 75.49
C GLN A 1082 85.98 -23.38 76.60
N HIS A 1083 86.94 -22.47 76.44
CA HIS A 1083 87.89 -22.12 77.50
C HIS A 1083 87.18 -21.54 78.75
N ALA A 1084 86.36 -20.51 78.57
CA ALA A 1084 85.71 -19.79 79.66
C ALA A 1084 84.74 -20.69 80.45
N LEU A 1085 83.90 -21.48 79.77
CA LEU A 1085 83.02 -22.46 80.41
C LEU A 1085 83.80 -23.60 81.06
N GLY A 1086 84.94 -24.00 80.49
CA GLY A 1086 85.89 -24.89 81.15
C GLY A 1086 86.36 -24.34 82.50
N MET A 1087 86.73 -23.05 82.56
CA MET A 1087 87.07 -22.36 83.82
C MET A 1087 85.89 -22.26 84.79
N MET A 1088 84.67 -22.15 84.29
CA MET A 1088 83.46 -22.12 85.12
C MET A 1088 83.17 -23.48 85.76
N TYR A 1089 83.29 -24.59 85.01
CA TYR A 1089 83.16 -25.95 85.56
C TYR A 1089 84.34 -26.37 86.46
N ASP A 1090 85.57 -25.94 86.19
CA ASP A 1090 86.76 -26.19 87.02
C ASP A 1090 86.66 -25.44 88.37
N ALA A 1091 86.17 -24.20 88.36
CA ALA A 1091 86.04 -23.36 89.55
C ALA A 1091 84.68 -23.42 90.26
N GLY A 1092 83.66 -24.10 89.70
CA GLY A 1092 82.29 -24.10 90.23
C GLY A 1092 81.59 -22.73 90.15
N ARG A 1093 81.97 -21.88 89.19
CA ARG A 1093 81.42 -20.52 89.03
C ARG A 1093 80.21 -20.56 88.10
N GLY A 1094 79.00 -20.46 88.64
CA GLY A 1094 77.75 -20.43 87.85
C GLY A 1094 77.23 -21.79 87.39
N VAL A 1095 78.04 -22.83 87.52
CA VAL A 1095 77.71 -24.24 87.29
C VAL A 1095 78.25 -25.07 88.44
N ASP A 1096 77.64 -26.22 88.71
CA ASP A 1096 78.17 -27.17 89.68
C ASP A 1096 79.56 -27.64 89.24
N GLN A 1097 80.51 -27.68 90.18
CA GLN A 1097 81.91 -28.00 89.87
C GLN A 1097 82.02 -29.40 89.26
N SER A 1098 82.50 -29.48 88.02
CA SER A 1098 82.58 -30.72 87.25
C SER A 1098 83.89 -30.77 86.47
N PHE A 1099 84.87 -31.44 87.06
CA PHE A 1099 86.17 -31.66 86.42
C PHE A 1099 86.04 -32.44 85.10
N THR A 1100 85.02 -33.29 84.92
CA THR A 1100 84.77 -33.99 83.64
C THR A 1100 84.41 -32.99 82.55
N LYS A 1101 83.38 -32.16 82.77
CA LYS A 1101 82.95 -31.14 81.80
C LYS A 1101 84.02 -30.08 81.58
N ALA A 1102 84.76 -29.70 82.61
CA ALA A 1102 85.92 -28.83 82.47
C ALA A 1102 86.97 -29.45 81.53
N ALA A 1103 87.30 -30.74 81.69
CA ALA A 1103 88.22 -31.43 80.79
C ALA A 1103 87.68 -31.53 79.36
N GLU A 1104 86.40 -31.85 79.16
CA GLU A 1104 85.75 -31.93 77.84
C GLU A 1104 85.80 -30.58 77.10
N LEU A 1105 85.49 -29.48 77.79
CA LEU A 1105 85.46 -28.13 77.21
C LEU A 1105 86.85 -27.54 77.02
N TYR A 1106 87.75 -27.70 78.00
CA TYR A 1106 89.14 -27.34 77.79
C TYR A 1106 89.78 -28.17 76.68
N LEU A 1107 89.38 -29.43 76.48
CA LEU A 1107 89.83 -30.25 75.37
C LEU A 1107 89.36 -29.70 74.02
N ALA A 1108 88.07 -29.39 73.88
CA ALA A 1108 87.55 -28.82 72.64
C ALA A 1108 88.27 -27.52 72.24
N ALA A 1109 88.61 -26.67 73.22
CA ALA A 1109 89.41 -25.47 72.98
C ALA A 1109 90.90 -25.79 72.73
N ALA A 1110 91.47 -26.77 73.43
CA ALA A 1110 92.85 -27.20 73.31
C ALA A 1110 93.17 -27.82 71.95
N GLU A 1111 92.22 -28.57 71.38
CA GLU A 1111 92.26 -29.14 70.02
C GLU A 1111 92.05 -28.08 68.91
N GLN A 1112 91.67 -26.85 69.28
CA GLN A 1112 91.70 -25.67 68.41
C GLN A 1112 92.96 -24.80 68.60
N GLY A 1113 93.86 -25.18 69.53
CA GLY A 1113 95.09 -24.45 69.81
C GLY A 1113 95.03 -23.46 70.99
N HIS A 1114 93.95 -23.43 71.77
CA HIS A 1114 93.83 -22.49 72.90
C HIS A 1114 94.84 -22.81 74.02
N ILE A 1115 95.93 -22.03 74.08
CA ILE A 1115 97.09 -22.28 74.95
C ILE A 1115 96.66 -22.46 76.42
N ASP A 1116 95.84 -21.57 76.96
CA ASP A 1116 95.45 -21.65 78.38
C ASP A 1116 94.40 -22.74 78.66
N SER A 1117 93.71 -23.25 77.62
CA SER A 1117 92.92 -24.48 77.76
C SER A 1117 93.81 -25.71 77.80
N GLN A 1118 94.89 -25.75 77.00
CA GLN A 1118 95.88 -26.82 77.08
C GLN A 1118 96.55 -26.85 78.47
N VAL A 1119 96.82 -25.68 79.07
CA VAL A 1119 97.27 -25.62 80.47
C VAL A 1119 96.21 -26.11 81.43
N ASN A 1120 94.99 -25.56 81.39
CA ASN A 1120 93.98 -25.88 82.40
C ASN A 1120 93.45 -27.31 82.27
N LEU A 1121 93.37 -27.87 81.06
CA LEU A 1121 93.15 -29.30 80.81
C LEU A 1121 94.22 -30.15 81.48
N GLY A 1122 95.50 -29.76 81.32
CA GLY A 1122 96.60 -30.41 82.02
C GLY A 1122 96.43 -30.32 83.55
N VAL A 1123 96.00 -29.18 84.08
CA VAL A 1123 95.71 -29.00 85.52
C VAL A 1123 94.56 -29.87 85.99
N VAL A 1124 93.48 -30.00 85.21
CA VAL A 1124 92.33 -30.86 85.52
C VAL A 1124 92.75 -32.33 85.52
N TYR A 1125 93.53 -32.79 84.52
CA TYR A 1125 94.08 -34.15 84.51
C TYR A 1125 95.03 -34.44 85.70
N VAL A 1126 95.60 -33.43 86.38
CA VAL A 1126 96.31 -33.60 87.67
C VAL A 1126 95.34 -33.62 88.86
N LYS A 1127 94.40 -32.67 88.92
CA LYS A 1127 93.56 -32.41 90.10
C LYS A 1127 92.33 -33.32 90.20
N GLY A 1128 91.86 -33.85 89.08
CA GLY A 1128 90.64 -34.65 89.01
C GLY A 1128 90.67 -35.84 89.96
N LYS A 1129 89.50 -36.24 90.45
CA LYS A 1129 89.34 -37.47 91.23
C LYS A 1129 89.02 -38.63 90.30
N ASP A 1130 89.59 -39.79 90.63
CA ASP A 1130 89.27 -41.15 90.17
C ASP A 1130 89.16 -41.34 88.64
N ALA A 1131 88.09 -40.85 87.99
CA ALA A 1131 87.81 -41.08 86.58
C ALA A 1131 88.55 -40.13 85.59
N ILE A 1132 89.14 -39.03 86.08
CA ILE A 1132 89.73 -37.97 85.23
C ILE A 1132 91.22 -37.74 85.56
N GLN A 1133 91.82 -38.50 86.48
CA GLN A 1133 93.24 -38.32 86.81
C GLN A 1133 94.12 -39.08 85.81
N ASP A 1134 94.76 -38.34 84.90
CA ASP A 1134 95.66 -38.90 83.90
C ASP A 1134 96.97 -38.09 83.85
N TYR A 1135 97.99 -38.59 84.55
CA TYR A 1135 99.31 -37.98 84.58
C TYR A 1135 99.99 -37.94 83.19
N ILE A 1136 99.65 -38.86 82.27
CA ILE A 1136 100.19 -38.90 80.91
C ILE A 1136 99.55 -37.79 80.05
N LYS A 1137 98.22 -37.71 80.02
CA LYS A 1137 97.50 -36.64 79.28
C LYS A 1137 97.77 -35.26 79.88
N ALA A 1138 97.91 -35.16 81.21
CA ALA A 1138 98.36 -33.93 81.86
C ALA A 1138 99.74 -33.48 81.36
N HIS A 1139 100.75 -34.35 81.45
CA HIS A 1139 102.10 -34.04 80.95
C HIS A 1139 102.10 -33.77 79.43
N MET A 1140 101.26 -34.45 78.66
CA MET A 1140 101.11 -34.21 77.22
C MET A 1140 100.67 -32.76 76.97
N TRP A 1141 99.53 -32.35 77.52
CA TRP A 1141 98.96 -31.01 77.30
C TRP A 1141 99.83 -29.89 77.85
N PHE A 1142 100.44 -30.08 79.03
CA PHE A 1142 101.47 -29.16 79.53
C PHE A 1142 102.67 -29.03 78.59
N ASN A 1143 103.12 -30.12 77.94
CA ASN A 1143 104.23 -30.07 77.00
C ASN A 1143 103.85 -29.37 75.68
N ILE A 1144 102.60 -29.51 75.22
CA ILE A 1144 102.05 -28.81 74.06
C ILE A 1144 102.00 -27.30 74.32
N ALA A 1145 101.43 -26.86 75.44
CA ALA A 1145 101.39 -25.45 75.83
C ALA A 1145 102.79 -24.86 76.12
N ALA A 1146 103.69 -25.65 76.72
CA ALA A 1146 105.08 -25.22 76.99
C ALA A 1146 105.91 -25.03 75.71
N ALA A 1147 105.59 -25.76 74.64
CA ALA A 1147 106.18 -25.59 73.31
C ALA A 1147 105.71 -24.31 72.62
N GLN A 1148 104.45 -23.89 72.86
CA GLN A 1148 103.91 -22.57 72.48
C GLN A 1148 104.35 -21.45 73.46
N GLY A 1149 105.34 -21.71 74.31
CA GLY A 1149 106.00 -20.71 75.15
C GLY A 1149 105.41 -20.52 76.55
N ASN A 1150 104.24 -21.08 76.87
CA ASN A 1150 103.59 -20.91 78.17
C ASN A 1150 104.50 -21.40 79.31
N ARG A 1151 104.85 -20.50 80.24
CA ARG A 1151 105.81 -20.78 81.32
C ARG A 1151 105.19 -21.66 82.40
N THR A 1152 103.95 -21.35 82.80
CA THR A 1152 103.18 -22.11 83.78
C THR A 1152 103.02 -23.57 83.36
N ALA A 1153 102.77 -23.81 82.07
CA ALA A 1153 102.74 -25.15 81.48
C ALA A 1153 104.06 -25.92 81.68
N ARG A 1154 105.20 -25.27 81.44
CA ARG A 1154 106.53 -25.86 81.62
C ARG A 1154 106.78 -26.24 83.08
N ASP A 1155 106.45 -25.35 84.00
CA ASP A 1155 106.61 -25.58 85.44
C ASP A 1155 105.69 -26.70 85.96
N TYR A 1156 104.48 -26.84 85.40
CA TYR A 1156 103.59 -27.96 85.72
C TYR A 1156 104.06 -29.28 85.07
N ARG A 1157 104.54 -29.28 83.82
CA ARG A 1157 105.17 -30.43 83.16
C ARG A 1157 106.36 -30.96 83.96
N ASP A 1158 107.25 -30.08 84.40
CA ASP A 1158 108.49 -30.48 85.08
C ASP A 1158 108.24 -30.82 86.56
N ARG A 1159 107.08 -30.41 87.11
CA ARG A 1159 106.57 -30.84 88.42
C ARG A 1159 105.84 -32.18 88.36
N ILE A 1160 105.03 -32.43 87.33
CA ILE A 1160 104.27 -33.67 87.18
C ILE A 1160 105.17 -34.84 86.77
N ALA A 1161 106.20 -34.60 85.94
CA ALA A 1161 107.20 -35.59 85.56
C ALA A 1161 107.86 -36.26 86.79
N LYS A 1162 108.05 -35.52 87.90
CA LYS A 1162 108.61 -36.05 89.16
C LYS A 1162 107.70 -37.05 89.88
N ARG A 1163 106.48 -37.28 89.40
CA ARG A 1163 105.48 -38.24 89.93
C ARG A 1163 105.14 -39.36 88.93
N MET A 1164 105.79 -39.39 87.77
CA MET A 1164 105.50 -40.33 86.67
C MET A 1164 106.65 -41.32 86.49
N MET A 1165 106.39 -42.51 85.95
CA MET A 1165 107.49 -43.39 85.53
C MET A 1165 108.13 -42.84 84.24
N PRO A 1166 109.44 -43.07 83.99
CA PRO A 1166 110.10 -42.60 82.76
C PRO A 1166 109.42 -43.05 81.45
N LYS A 1167 108.81 -44.24 81.44
CA LYS A 1167 108.00 -44.74 80.32
C LYS A 1167 106.76 -43.87 80.05
N ASP A 1168 106.10 -43.38 81.10
CA ASP A 1168 104.86 -42.59 81.04
C ASP A 1168 105.18 -41.19 80.48
N ILE A 1169 106.31 -40.60 80.92
CA ILE A 1169 106.86 -39.34 80.40
C ILE A 1169 107.20 -39.47 78.91
N SER A 1170 107.85 -40.58 78.51
CA SER A 1170 108.18 -40.86 77.11
C SER A 1170 106.91 -40.97 76.24
N THR A 1171 105.87 -41.63 76.75
CA THR A 1171 104.55 -41.68 76.10
C THR A 1171 103.94 -40.30 75.98
N ALA A 1172 103.81 -39.54 77.08
CA ALA A 1172 103.25 -38.19 77.08
C ALA A 1172 103.95 -37.23 76.09
N GLN A 1173 105.29 -37.30 76.01
CA GLN A 1173 106.07 -36.49 75.06
C GLN A 1173 105.87 -36.93 73.60
N ARG A 1174 105.63 -38.22 73.34
CA ARG A 1174 105.34 -38.77 71.99
C ARG A 1174 103.95 -38.35 71.51
N LEU A 1175 102.95 -38.50 72.37
CA LEU A 1175 101.58 -38.05 72.11
C LEU A 1175 101.53 -36.54 71.84
N ALA A 1176 102.29 -35.75 72.63
CA ALA A 1176 102.39 -34.30 72.44
C ALA A 1176 102.93 -33.91 71.05
N ARG A 1177 103.96 -34.61 70.55
CA ARG A 1177 104.50 -34.39 69.20
C ARG A 1177 103.48 -34.79 68.12
N SER A 1178 102.77 -35.90 68.31
CA SER A 1178 101.74 -36.34 67.37
C SER A 1178 100.57 -35.36 67.30
N CYS A 1179 100.11 -34.85 68.45
CA CYS A 1179 99.10 -33.81 68.54
C CYS A 1179 99.51 -32.52 67.80
N LEU A 1180 100.72 -32.01 68.07
CA LEU A 1180 101.28 -30.85 67.37
C LEU A 1180 101.37 -31.08 65.85
N SER A 1181 101.77 -32.26 65.40
CA SER A 1181 101.85 -32.59 63.95
C SER A 1181 100.49 -32.68 63.25
N ARG A 1182 99.39 -32.81 64.00
CA ARG A 1182 98.00 -32.80 63.50
C ARG A 1182 97.33 -31.43 63.63
N ASN A 1183 98.09 -30.38 63.94
CA ASN A 1183 97.56 -29.05 64.27
C ASN A 1183 96.46 -29.13 65.35
N TYR A 1184 96.74 -29.89 66.41
CA TYR A 1184 95.88 -30.13 67.58
C TYR A 1184 94.60 -30.98 67.36
N ILE A 1185 94.31 -31.46 66.13
CA ILE A 1185 93.09 -32.22 65.86
C ILE A 1185 93.17 -33.67 66.36
N GLY A 1186 92.20 -34.10 67.17
CA GLY A 1186 91.99 -35.49 67.58
C GLY A 1186 93.04 -36.03 68.57
N CYS A 1187 93.56 -35.15 69.44
CA CYS A 1187 94.61 -35.46 70.39
C CYS A 1187 94.17 -36.27 71.61
N ASN A 1188 92.87 -36.28 71.96
CA ASN A 1188 92.36 -37.13 73.03
C ASN A 1188 92.21 -38.62 72.62
N ALA A 1189 92.18 -38.89 71.32
CA ALA A 1189 92.09 -40.24 70.73
C ALA A 1189 93.47 -40.88 70.46
N LEU A 1190 94.54 -40.28 70.99
CA LEU A 1190 95.93 -40.75 70.96
C LEU A 1190 96.34 -41.31 72.33
#